data_AF-A0A821VT86-F1
#
_entry.id   AF-A0A821VT86-F1
#
_cell.length_a   1.000
_cell.length_b   1.000
_cell.length_c   1.000
_cell.angle_alpha   90.00
_cell.angle_beta   90.00
_cell.angle_gamma   90.00
#
_symmetry.space_group_name_H-M   'P 1'
#
loop_
_entity.id
_entity.type
_entity.pdbx_description
1 polymer ?
#
loop_
_entity_poly.entity_id
_entity_poly.type
_entity_poly.pdbx_seq_one_letter_code
_entity_poly.pdbx_strand_id
1 'polypeptide(L)'
;MANSQQSDSKECCPSDDQILDYKKSHKTEQLTTGYGRPLGERSTVVTVGPRGPLLLSDFPYIEDVQRFDRERIPERVVHAKGGGAFGVFEATDDISDICKAKVFKKGSKTRVLVRFSTVAGESGSADTVRDPRGFAIKMYTDEGIWDLVGNNTPIFFVRDPFLFQMFIHSQKRNPQTHLKDPNMVWDFFSNHPMATHQFMFLYSDRGIPDGFRHMHGYSSHTFKMVNDKNEFVWVKFHIRTDQGIRNVDPTKAKILAGEQPDYALSDLYNAIARKEYPSWTFYVQVVTHDQAKNLPYNPFDLTKVFSQKDFPLRRIGKMTLNENPENYFAQIEQAAFSPAHMPPGIEASPDKMLQGRLFSYADTHLHRVGTNHLLIPVNNPETNKNVKVCTYQRDGAMQACNNQDGAPNYYRNSFNGPDVMNREKHIEHATFESGMATRYDASEDDNFSQPRVFYRNVLDDRGRAHLIDNIAEHLQQCTDKEIIRRSVAIFANVDDDFGRRLAEKLHIDVPDKGSLLDSIPVVNSLKECNSTPYKRRKQTSQALEALGQLFMDSSIDDLDNNKLNKNDILSLTLSRLLRRKYWSSDIADSNVKLAASIQSSSITDDLKGFIIVVNTTGRIILISDNVEYYLRKNVRLLYPQLISIYDCVSKSDHDTIRQMLSTLTMDEKRAICTWILPRGKRPNRSNTETKSMLLTGHFFFIDNDESKEPLFVARCEQILSSTPNIPTNSMGSTSTTTLRFVLTDQLSINEISSNTEFLLGYKPNELIDQSIHRILPAECWDIIEQTKQNCLSGPHCTSMSVLDLFTHKGDRLTFLCNMHMLIEGRRKRIKLGFLAQLIDPLMRYQCLSYVNKQNVERRKAFVQQESMCMSNIILNNSTTTNVSMSPNDQCLSMNDISKYKRQRINYENTEKENFSFFDQPQYVAQVPFETNFNNKFLSSGKQEVGHIDELFNWLDEENNKSNNRFSVFNTVNDVFNMDNIPDFGLFTPTISEINFF
;
A
#
# COMPACT_ATOMS: atom_id res chain seq x y z
N MET A 1 67.62 1.86 -39.10
CA MET A 1 67.39 0.78 -38.11
C MET A 1 65.89 0.66 -37.89
N ALA A 2 65.38 -0.50 -37.50
CA ALA A 2 63.96 -0.82 -37.64
C ALA A 2 63.05 -0.22 -36.54
N ASN A 3 61.76 -0.12 -36.85
CA ASN A 3 60.71 0.21 -35.87
C ASN A 3 60.59 -0.89 -34.81
N SER A 4 60.34 -0.48 -33.57
CA SER A 4 59.52 -1.24 -32.63
C SER A 4 58.52 -0.28 -32.00
N GLN A 5 57.28 -0.29 -32.51
CA GLN A 5 56.18 0.41 -31.84
C GLN A 5 55.95 -0.29 -30.51
N GLN A 6 56.29 0.37 -29.41
CA GLN A 6 55.85 -0.06 -28.09
C GLN A 6 54.37 0.34 -27.97
N SER A 7 53.49 -0.55 -28.42
CA SER A 7 52.06 -0.38 -28.25
C SER A 7 51.73 -0.48 -26.77
N ASP A 8 51.46 0.65 -26.13
CA ASP A 8 50.81 0.68 -24.81
C ASP A 8 49.40 0.12 -24.96
N SER A 9 49.30 -1.21 -24.90
CA SER A 9 48.04 -1.91 -24.76
C SER A 9 47.47 -1.53 -23.40
N LYS A 10 46.56 -0.54 -23.39
CA LYS A 10 45.59 -0.40 -22.30
C LYS A 10 45.03 -1.79 -22.02
N GLU A 11 45.32 -2.30 -20.82
CA GLU A 11 44.81 -3.60 -20.39
C GLU A 11 43.28 -3.52 -20.42
N CYS A 12 42.66 -4.26 -21.34
CA CYS A 12 41.27 -3.99 -21.69
C CYS A 12 40.38 -4.29 -20.50
N CYS A 13 39.45 -3.39 -20.20
CA CYS A 13 38.62 -3.45 -19.01
C CYS A 13 37.45 -4.41 -19.27
N PRO A 14 37.33 -5.56 -18.59
CA PRO A 14 36.32 -6.57 -18.93
C PRO A 14 34.86 -6.08 -18.94
N SER A 15 34.53 -5.04 -18.18
CA SER A 15 33.23 -4.35 -18.20
C SER A 15 32.90 -3.75 -19.56
N ASP A 16 33.93 -3.27 -20.27
CA ASP A 16 33.82 -2.51 -21.50
C ASP A 16 33.74 -3.48 -22.70
N ASP A 17 34.39 -4.65 -22.58
CA ASP A 17 34.34 -5.75 -23.54
C ASP A 17 33.05 -6.60 -23.48
N GLN A 18 32.19 -6.44 -22.47
CA GLN A 18 31.04 -7.34 -22.22
C GLN A 18 30.12 -7.54 -23.44
N ILE A 19 29.83 -6.48 -24.21
CA ILE A 19 29.01 -6.56 -25.43
C ILE A 19 29.78 -7.22 -26.59
N LEU A 20 31.11 -7.06 -26.64
CA LEU A 20 31.95 -7.75 -27.60
C LEU A 20 32.03 -9.25 -27.29
N ASP A 21 32.04 -9.63 -26.01
CA ASP A 21 31.98 -11.02 -25.56
C ASP A 21 30.60 -11.65 -25.80
N TYR A 22 29.50 -10.92 -25.56
CA TYR A 22 28.16 -11.36 -25.93
C TYR A 22 28.09 -11.74 -27.42
N LYS A 23 28.65 -10.90 -28.29
CA LYS A 23 28.75 -11.14 -29.75
C LYS A 23 29.64 -12.35 -30.11
N LYS A 24 30.61 -12.73 -29.28
CA LYS A 24 31.46 -13.92 -29.50
C LYS A 24 30.74 -15.22 -29.10
N SER A 25 29.90 -15.19 -28.07
CA SER A 25 29.25 -16.38 -27.48
C SER A 25 27.83 -16.66 -27.97
N HIS A 26 27.10 -15.64 -28.45
CA HIS A 26 25.71 -15.78 -28.91
C HIS A 26 25.60 -15.69 -30.44
N LYS A 27 24.59 -16.37 -30.99
CA LYS A 27 24.19 -16.23 -32.40
C LYS A 27 23.05 -15.23 -32.51
N THR A 28 22.82 -14.68 -33.71
CA THR A 28 21.61 -13.91 -34.00
C THR A 28 20.39 -14.83 -33.94
N GLU A 29 19.38 -14.43 -33.15
CA GLU A 29 18.09 -15.12 -33.04
C GLU A 29 16.99 -14.34 -33.79
N GLN A 30 15.85 -14.99 -34.04
CA GLN A 30 14.69 -14.32 -34.64
C GLN A 30 14.08 -13.36 -33.63
N LEU A 31 14.01 -12.06 -33.98
CA LEU A 31 13.31 -11.07 -33.17
C LEU A 31 11.80 -11.38 -33.12
N THR A 32 11.21 -11.31 -31.93
CA THR A 32 9.76 -11.49 -31.73
C THR A 32 9.16 -10.35 -30.92
N THR A 33 7.83 -10.28 -30.90
CA THR A 33 7.06 -9.62 -29.83
C THR A 33 7.23 -10.32 -28.48
N GLY A 34 6.75 -9.69 -27.39
CA GLY A 34 6.72 -10.31 -26.06
C GLY A 34 5.79 -11.52 -25.95
N TYR A 35 4.86 -11.65 -26.91
CA TYR A 35 4.00 -12.83 -27.11
C TYR A 35 4.51 -13.80 -28.20
N GLY A 36 5.79 -13.68 -28.61
CA GLY A 36 6.48 -14.67 -29.44
C GLY A 36 6.21 -14.62 -30.94
N ARG A 37 5.48 -13.62 -31.46
CA ARG A 37 5.27 -13.44 -32.91
C ARG A 37 6.56 -12.91 -33.56
N PRO A 38 7.12 -13.58 -34.60
CA PRO A 38 8.25 -13.04 -35.35
C PRO A 38 7.98 -11.66 -35.97
N LEU A 39 8.98 -10.78 -35.92
CA LEU A 39 8.96 -9.46 -36.56
C LEU A 39 9.81 -9.47 -37.85
N GLY A 40 9.23 -8.97 -38.94
CA GLY A 40 9.91 -8.79 -40.22
C GLY A 40 10.51 -7.39 -40.42
N GLU A 41 10.10 -6.41 -39.60
CA GLU A 41 10.61 -5.04 -39.58
C GLU A 41 10.55 -4.52 -38.13
N ARG A 42 11.49 -3.65 -37.76
CA ARG A 42 11.60 -3.06 -36.41
C ARG A 42 12.19 -1.64 -36.37
N SER A 43 12.71 -1.14 -37.49
CA SER A 43 13.29 0.19 -37.66
C SER A 43 12.26 1.27 -38.00
N THR A 44 11.07 0.87 -38.45
CA THR A 44 9.97 1.77 -38.86
C THR A 44 8.64 1.37 -38.21
N VAL A 45 7.71 2.32 -38.16
CA VAL A 45 6.34 2.16 -37.66
C VAL A 45 5.34 2.11 -38.82
N VAL A 46 4.20 1.45 -38.62
CA VAL A 46 3.15 1.34 -39.65
C VAL A 46 2.46 2.69 -39.85
N THR A 47 2.53 3.21 -41.09
CA THR A 47 1.99 4.52 -41.48
C THR A 47 1.12 4.42 -42.74
N VAL A 48 0.25 5.41 -42.97
CA VAL A 48 -0.54 5.53 -44.22
C VAL A 48 0.36 6.02 -45.37
N GLY A 49 1.21 5.13 -45.85
CA GLY A 49 2.28 5.43 -46.81
C GLY A 49 3.45 6.23 -46.20
N PRO A 50 4.56 6.44 -46.93
CA PRO A 50 5.85 6.86 -46.36
C PRO A 50 5.94 8.24 -45.70
N ARG A 51 4.84 9.00 -45.64
CA ARG A 51 4.72 10.31 -44.97
C ARG A 51 3.36 10.47 -44.24
N GLY A 52 2.59 9.40 -44.09
CA GLY A 52 1.28 9.43 -43.46
C GLY A 52 1.33 9.35 -41.93
N PRO A 53 0.16 9.50 -41.27
CA PRO A 53 0.05 9.24 -39.83
C PRO A 53 0.36 7.77 -39.49
N LEU A 54 0.87 7.56 -38.27
CA LEU A 54 1.01 6.25 -37.63
C LEU A 54 -0.36 5.61 -37.38
N LEU A 55 -0.46 4.29 -37.51
CA LEU A 55 -1.66 3.51 -37.19
C LEU A 55 -1.62 2.93 -35.77
N LEU A 56 -2.73 3.08 -35.03
CA LEU A 56 -2.90 2.48 -33.69
C LEU A 56 -3.00 0.93 -33.72
N SER A 57 -2.99 0.32 -34.91
CA SER A 57 -2.88 -1.13 -35.12
C SER A 57 -1.44 -1.65 -35.11
N ASP A 58 -0.43 -0.78 -34.96
CA ASP A 58 0.98 -1.15 -34.78
C ASP A 58 1.24 -1.70 -33.35
N PHE A 59 0.73 -2.91 -33.10
CA PHE A 59 0.85 -3.57 -31.80
C PHE A 59 2.29 -3.81 -31.34
N PRO A 60 3.27 -4.19 -32.18
CA PRO A 60 4.67 -4.29 -31.76
C PRO A 60 5.25 -2.97 -31.24
N TYR A 61 5.01 -1.85 -31.93
CA TYR A 61 5.42 -0.53 -31.45
C TYR A 61 4.75 -0.18 -30.11
N ILE A 62 3.45 -0.45 -29.99
CA ILE A 62 2.67 -0.18 -28.77
C ILE A 62 3.16 -1.03 -27.59
N GLU A 63 3.50 -2.31 -27.81
CA GLU A 63 4.03 -3.22 -26.79
C GLU A 63 5.41 -2.74 -26.29
N ASP A 64 6.32 -2.39 -27.20
CA ASP A 64 7.66 -1.91 -26.85
C ASP A 64 7.62 -0.60 -26.06
N VAL A 65 6.78 0.37 -26.47
CA VAL A 65 6.57 1.62 -25.70
C VAL A 65 5.96 1.30 -24.33
N GLN A 66 4.94 0.44 -24.27
CA GLN A 66 4.33 0.03 -23.00
C GLN A 66 5.34 -0.65 -22.07
N ARG A 67 6.29 -1.43 -22.61
CA ARG A 67 7.33 -2.10 -21.84
C ARG A 67 8.38 -1.11 -21.32
N PHE A 68 8.88 -0.23 -22.18
CA PHE A 68 9.88 0.81 -21.87
C PHE A 68 9.40 1.73 -20.73
N ASP A 69 8.18 2.27 -20.85
CA ASP A 69 7.49 3.07 -19.83
C ASP A 69 7.46 2.42 -18.43
N ARG A 70 7.62 1.09 -18.35
CA ARG A 70 7.40 0.24 -17.18
C ARG A 70 8.64 -0.57 -16.80
N GLU A 71 9.83 -0.17 -17.25
CA GLU A 71 11.08 -0.79 -16.82
C GLU A 71 11.48 -0.43 -15.38
N ARG A 72 11.18 0.80 -14.93
CA ARG A 72 11.64 1.31 -13.62
C ARG A 72 10.67 0.90 -12.51
N ILE A 73 11.19 0.20 -11.52
CA ILE A 73 10.54 -0.02 -10.21
C ILE A 73 11.02 1.06 -9.21
N PRO A 74 10.37 1.23 -8.04
CA PRO A 74 10.92 2.07 -6.98
C PRO A 74 12.32 1.60 -6.57
N GLU A 75 13.23 2.54 -6.31
CA GLU A 75 14.52 2.20 -5.69
C GLU A 75 14.36 1.83 -4.20
N ARG A 76 15.41 1.30 -3.59
CA ARG A 76 15.43 1.09 -2.13
C ARG A 76 15.54 2.45 -1.42
N VAL A 77 14.65 2.72 -0.46
CA VAL A 77 14.59 4.00 0.28
C VAL A 77 15.93 4.42 0.90
N VAL A 78 16.72 3.43 1.30
CA VAL A 78 18.15 3.52 1.67
C VAL A 78 18.92 2.44 0.92
N HIS A 79 20.24 2.63 0.75
CA HIS A 79 21.10 1.70 0.02
C HIS A 79 20.71 1.52 -1.47
N ALA A 80 20.21 2.59 -2.11
CA ALA A 80 19.79 2.56 -3.51
C ALA A 80 20.96 2.24 -4.46
N LYS A 81 21.99 3.08 -4.52
CA LYS A 81 23.24 2.80 -5.25
C LYS A 81 23.96 1.61 -4.63
N GLY A 82 24.39 0.67 -5.47
CA GLY A 82 25.14 -0.50 -5.03
C GLY A 82 25.49 -1.46 -6.16
N GLY A 83 26.38 -2.40 -5.86
CA GLY A 83 26.82 -3.47 -6.76
C GLY A 83 26.79 -4.81 -6.05
N GLY A 84 26.92 -5.91 -6.78
CA GLY A 84 26.90 -7.23 -6.16
C GLY A 84 27.34 -8.34 -7.10
N ALA A 85 27.63 -9.50 -6.50
CA ALA A 85 28.14 -10.67 -7.19
C ALA A 85 27.75 -11.95 -6.43
N PHE A 86 27.74 -13.06 -7.15
CA PHE A 86 27.52 -14.40 -6.58
C PHE A 86 28.85 -15.03 -6.15
N GLY A 87 28.74 -16.02 -5.28
CA GLY A 87 29.89 -16.70 -4.69
C GLY A 87 29.55 -17.97 -3.92
N VAL A 88 30.53 -18.43 -3.14
CA VAL A 88 30.40 -19.55 -2.22
C VAL A 88 30.90 -19.15 -0.83
N PHE A 89 30.12 -19.47 0.19
CA PHE A 89 30.57 -19.56 1.58
C PHE A 89 30.92 -21.01 1.91
N GLU A 90 32.08 -21.23 2.56
CA GLU A 90 32.55 -22.54 3.01
C GLU A 90 32.82 -22.50 4.52
N ALA A 91 32.20 -23.40 5.28
CA ALA A 91 32.44 -23.52 6.72
C ALA A 91 33.73 -24.31 6.97
N THR A 92 34.78 -23.63 7.43
CA THR A 92 36.14 -24.19 7.58
C THR A 92 36.42 -24.73 8.97
N ASP A 93 35.72 -24.22 9.99
CA ASP A 93 35.94 -24.51 11.39
C ASP A 93 34.67 -25.12 12.00
N ASP A 94 34.81 -25.87 13.10
CA ASP A 94 33.66 -26.43 13.81
C ASP A 94 33.14 -25.41 14.82
N ILE A 95 31.83 -25.19 14.81
CA ILE A 95 31.10 -24.34 15.77
C ILE A 95 29.81 -25.00 16.29
N SER A 96 29.70 -26.33 16.20
CA SER A 96 28.54 -27.10 16.67
C SER A 96 28.29 -26.99 18.18
N ASP A 97 29.29 -26.53 18.96
CA ASP A 97 29.17 -26.18 20.37
C ASP A 97 28.33 -24.92 20.62
N ILE A 98 28.16 -24.04 19.61
CA ILE A 98 27.38 -22.79 19.73
C ILE A 98 26.21 -22.67 18.74
N CYS A 99 26.22 -23.36 17.59
CA CYS A 99 25.18 -23.21 16.57
C CYS A 99 24.83 -24.53 15.83
N LYS A 100 23.53 -24.85 15.74
CA LYS A 100 22.99 -26.02 15.01
C LYS A 100 22.74 -25.82 13.50
N ALA A 101 22.83 -24.57 13.00
CA ALA A 101 22.43 -24.24 11.63
C ALA A 101 23.32 -24.94 10.58
N LYS A 102 22.71 -25.69 9.64
CA LYS A 102 23.46 -26.50 8.65
C LYS A 102 24.48 -25.72 7.82
N VAL A 103 24.25 -24.42 7.60
CA VAL A 103 25.19 -23.53 6.89
C VAL A 103 26.59 -23.52 7.52
N PHE A 104 26.70 -23.71 8.83
CA PHE A 104 27.97 -23.76 9.56
C PHE A 104 28.49 -25.17 9.85
N LYS A 105 27.85 -26.23 9.33
CA LYS A 105 28.38 -27.59 9.42
C LYS A 105 29.71 -27.65 8.66
N LYS A 106 30.83 -27.82 9.37
CA LYS A 106 32.18 -27.85 8.80
C LYS A 106 32.26 -28.71 7.53
N GLY A 107 32.81 -28.15 6.46
CA GLY A 107 32.88 -28.74 5.12
C GLY A 107 31.65 -28.45 4.24
N SER A 108 30.62 -27.76 4.74
CA SER A 108 29.52 -27.23 3.92
C SER A 108 30.05 -26.24 2.89
N LYS A 109 29.40 -26.20 1.72
CA LYS A 109 29.58 -25.14 0.72
C LYS A 109 28.20 -24.64 0.32
N THR A 110 27.96 -23.35 0.50
CA THR A 110 26.64 -22.72 0.31
C THR A 110 26.79 -21.60 -0.70
N ARG A 111 25.96 -21.60 -1.76
CA ARG A 111 25.92 -20.48 -2.72
C ARG A 111 25.50 -19.22 -1.98
N VAL A 112 26.14 -18.10 -2.31
CA VAL A 112 25.78 -16.78 -1.79
C VAL A 112 25.54 -15.78 -2.91
N LEU A 113 24.73 -14.76 -2.61
CA LEU A 113 24.70 -13.48 -3.29
C LEU A 113 25.10 -12.41 -2.29
N VAL A 114 26.04 -11.54 -2.65
CA VAL A 114 26.38 -10.36 -1.84
C VAL A 114 26.01 -9.10 -2.61
N ARG A 115 25.33 -8.16 -1.93
CA ARG A 115 25.10 -6.80 -2.41
C ARG A 115 25.77 -5.80 -1.47
N PHE A 116 26.68 -5.02 -2.04
CA PHE A 116 27.29 -3.85 -1.45
C PHE A 116 26.52 -2.60 -1.88
N SER A 117 26.63 -1.51 -1.12
CA SER A 117 25.92 -0.26 -1.40
C SER A 117 26.49 0.93 -0.64
N THR A 118 26.15 2.15 -1.03
CA THR A 118 26.16 3.32 -0.13
C THR A 118 24.92 3.26 0.78
N VAL A 119 24.52 4.34 1.48
CA VAL A 119 23.30 4.39 2.31
C VAL A 119 22.35 5.50 1.88
N ALA A 120 22.82 6.74 1.84
CA ALA A 120 21.98 7.93 1.74
C ALA A 120 21.73 8.41 0.31
N GLY A 121 22.60 8.03 -0.63
CA GLY A 121 22.47 8.37 -2.05
C GLY A 121 21.25 7.71 -2.72
N GLU A 122 20.81 8.30 -3.83
CA GLU A 122 19.87 7.68 -4.78
C GLU A 122 20.61 6.67 -5.68
N SER A 123 19.89 5.87 -6.47
CA SER A 123 20.45 4.83 -7.35
C SER A 123 21.49 5.36 -8.36
N GLY A 124 21.34 6.59 -8.82
CA GLY A 124 22.29 7.30 -9.70
C GLY A 124 23.41 8.07 -8.98
N SER A 125 23.62 7.88 -7.68
CA SER A 125 24.72 8.54 -6.94
C SER A 125 26.09 7.89 -7.20
N ALA A 126 27.17 8.56 -6.80
CA ALA A 126 28.55 8.08 -7.00
C ALA A 126 29.02 7.12 -5.88
N ASP A 127 29.84 6.13 -6.23
CA ASP A 127 30.36 5.10 -5.31
C ASP A 127 31.35 5.63 -4.27
N THR A 128 32.09 6.72 -4.56
CA THR A 128 33.21 7.22 -3.75
C THR A 128 32.81 8.28 -2.72
N VAL A 129 31.51 8.52 -2.51
CA VAL A 129 31.01 9.45 -1.48
C VAL A 129 31.38 9.00 -0.05
N ARG A 130 31.47 9.96 0.88
CA ARG A 130 31.61 9.67 2.32
C ARG A 130 30.25 9.26 2.88
N ASP A 131 30.09 7.97 3.15
CA ASP A 131 28.85 7.31 3.61
C ASP A 131 29.27 5.98 4.28
N PRO A 132 28.49 5.33 5.16
CA PRO A 132 28.71 3.91 5.43
C PRO A 132 28.54 3.10 4.13
N ARG A 133 29.03 1.86 4.10
CA ARG A 133 28.69 0.93 3.03
C ARG A 133 27.81 -0.20 3.57
N GLY A 134 26.72 -0.50 2.87
CA GLY A 134 25.92 -1.70 3.14
C GLY A 134 26.70 -2.95 2.72
N PHE A 135 26.52 -4.04 3.47
CA PHE A 135 27.15 -5.33 3.23
C PHE A 135 26.10 -6.42 3.51
N ALA A 136 25.22 -6.66 2.53
CA ALA A 136 24.13 -7.64 2.64
C ALA A 136 24.53 -8.96 1.98
N ILE A 137 24.41 -10.06 2.73
CA ILE A 137 24.82 -11.41 2.31
C ILE A 137 23.60 -12.32 2.37
N LYS A 138 23.18 -12.88 1.23
CA LYS A 138 22.14 -13.90 1.10
C LYS A 138 22.80 -15.25 0.92
N MET A 139 22.46 -16.24 1.75
CA MET A 139 22.94 -17.62 1.66
C MET A 139 21.76 -18.56 1.36
N TYR A 140 21.88 -19.35 0.30
CA TYR A 140 20.86 -20.33 -0.10
C TYR A 140 21.11 -21.66 0.61
N THR A 141 20.78 -21.74 1.90
CA THR A 141 21.09 -22.90 2.76
C THR A 141 20.15 -24.08 2.53
N ASP A 142 20.46 -25.26 3.08
CA ASP A 142 19.58 -26.45 3.04
C ASP A 142 18.36 -26.35 3.96
N GLU A 143 18.24 -25.26 4.73
CA GLU A 143 17.14 -24.98 5.68
C GLU A 143 16.49 -23.62 5.40
N GLY A 144 16.49 -23.23 4.12
CA GLY A 144 15.95 -21.96 3.64
C GLY A 144 17.03 -20.87 3.48
N ILE A 145 16.58 -19.64 3.25
CA ILE A 145 17.48 -18.49 3.07
C ILE A 145 17.95 -17.97 4.43
N TRP A 146 19.25 -17.70 4.55
CA TRP A 146 19.80 -16.83 5.59
C TRP A 146 20.25 -15.50 4.98
N ASP A 147 19.74 -14.37 5.48
CA ASP A 147 20.19 -13.03 5.06
C ASP A 147 20.90 -12.29 6.20
N LEU A 148 22.24 -12.24 6.14
CA LEU A 148 23.04 -11.41 7.05
C LEU A 148 23.16 -9.98 6.47
N VAL A 149 22.26 -9.09 6.90
CA VAL A 149 22.13 -7.72 6.36
C VAL A 149 22.93 -6.72 7.21
N GLY A 150 24.24 -6.64 6.96
CA GLY A 150 25.20 -5.85 7.70
C GLY A 150 25.65 -4.53 7.03
N ASN A 151 26.68 -3.91 7.62
CA ASN A 151 27.38 -2.71 7.13
C ASN A 151 28.90 -2.92 7.16
N ASN A 152 29.67 -2.01 6.57
CA ASN A 152 31.13 -1.94 6.72
C ASN A 152 31.61 -1.32 8.05
N THR A 153 30.68 -0.98 8.95
CA THR A 153 30.96 -0.49 10.31
C THR A 153 30.39 -1.45 11.37
N PRO A 154 31.09 -1.66 12.50
CA PRO A 154 30.65 -2.61 13.54
C PRO A 154 29.51 -2.07 14.42
N ILE A 155 29.10 -0.82 14.20
CA ILE A 155 28.11 -0.05 14.97
C ILE A 155 27.32 0.87 14.02
N PHE A 156 26.24 1.48 14.54
CA PHE A 156 25.35 2.38 13.80
C PHE A 156 25.09 3.70 14.55
N PHE A 157 24.38 4.63 13.92
CA PHE A 157 24.15 5.99 14.42
C PHE A 157 23.13 6.10 15.56
N VAL A 158 22.13 5.22 15.58
CA VAL A 158 21.01 5.26 16.55
C VAL A 158 20.78 3.87 17.15
N ARG A 159 20.34 3.84 18.42
CA ARG A 159 20.04 2.60 19.18
C ARG A 159 18.55 2.29 19.33
N ASP A 160 17.68 3.16 18.83
CA ASP A 160 16.23 2.99 18.88
C ASP A 160 15.63 3.23 17.48
N PRO A 161 14.83 2.30 16.93
CA PRO A 161 14.33 2.38 15.57
C PRO A 161 13.40 3.57 15.36
N PHE A 162 12.83 4.16 16.42
CA PHE A 162 11.98 5.36 16.30
C PHE A 162 12.75 6.58 15.78
N LEU A 163 14.08 6.61 15.89
CA LEU A 163 14.94 7.65 15.33
C LEU A 163 15.47 7.33 13.93
N PHE A 164 15.25 6.13 13.39
CA PHE A 164 15.84 5.71 12.11
C PHE A 164 15.39 6.57 10.93
N GLN A 165 14.08 6.80 10.79
CA GLN A 165 13.55 7.64 9.71
C GLN A 165 13.95 9.12 9.86
N MET A 166 14.08 9.63 11.09
CA MET A 166 14.58 11.00 11.33
C MET A 166 16.06 11.14 10.96
N PHE A 167 16.88 10.15 11.34
CA PHE A 167 18.28 10.07 10.91
C PHE A 167 18.36 10.01 9.37
N ILE A 168 17.64 9.11 8.70
CA ILE A 168 17.69 9.00 7.24
C ILE A 168 17.19 10.27 6.54
N HIS A 169 16.17 10.95 7.07
CA HIS A 169 15.74 12.26 6.54
C HIS A 169 16.87 13.29 6.62
N SER A 170 17.63 13.36 7.73
CA SER A 170 18.78 14.27 7.86
C SER A 170 19.89 14.04 6.84
N GLN A 171 20.04 12.80 6.34
CA GLN A 171 21.06 12.43 5.35
C GLN A 171 20.55 12.45 3.89
N LYS A 172 19.23 12.52 3.68
CA LYS A 172 18.60 12.59 2.35
C LYS A 172 18.66 14.02 1.80
N ARG A 173 17.68 14.48 1.02
CA ARG A 173 17.65 15.80 0.39
C ARG A 173 16.72 16.71 1.18
N ASN A 174 17.08 17.98 1.31
CA ASN A 174 16.21 19.01 1.86
C ASN A 174 14.89 19.04 1.06
N PRO A 175 13.72 18.99 1.73
CA PRO A 175 12.44 18.79 1.04
C PRO A 175 11.98 19.99 0.19
N GLN A 176 12.53 21.18 0.43
CA GLN A 176 12.21 22.39 -0.33
C GLN A 176 13.17 22.61 -1.51
N THR A 177 14.48 22.39 -1.30
CA THR A 177 15.51 22.71 -2.32
C THR A 177 15.94 21.49 -3.14
N HIS A 178 15.65 20.27 -2.67
CA HIS A 178 16.11 19.00 -3.23
C HIS A 178 17.66 18.83 -3.26
N LEU A 179 18.39 19.66 -2.52
CA LEU A 179 19.85 19.60 -2.35
C LEU A 179 20.25 18.77 -1.11
N LYS A 180 21.53 18.42 -0.99
CA LYS A 180 22.11 18.00 0.30
C LYS A 180 22.30 19.24 1.18
N ASP A 181 22.09 19.10 2.48
CA ASP A 181 22.06 20.22 3.43
C ASP A 181 22.90 19.88 4.68
N PRO A 182 24.10 20.48 4.83
CA PRO A 182 24.96 20.26 5.98
C PRO A 182 24.29 20.63 7.31
N ASN A 183 23.38 21.60 7.33
CA ASN A 183 22.66 21.98 8.57
C ASN A 183 21.75 20.83 9.02
N MET A 184 21.03 20.18 8.11
CA MET A 184 20.20 19.00 8.46
C MET A 184 21.04 17.87 9.03
N VAL A 185 22.19 17.56 8.40
CA VAL A 185 23.11 16.49 8.84
C VAL A 185 23.64 16.76 10.25
N TRP A 186 24.16 17.98 10.49
CA TRP A 186 24.84 18.33 11.72
C TRP A 186 23.90 18.77 12.86
N ASP A 187 22.70 19.28 12.59
CA ASP A 187 21.68 19.48 13.64
C ASP A 187 21.20 18.13 14.18
N PHE A 188 20.89 17.16 13.32
CA PHE A 188 20.54 15.82 13.80
C PHE A 188 21.69 15.21 14.63
N PHE A 189 22.94 15.33 14.16
CA PHE A 189 24.11 14.87 14.92
C PHE A 189 24.21 15.52 16.31
N SER A 190 24.20 16.85 16.35
CA SER A 190 24.52 17.62 17.56
C SER A 190 23.42 17.56 18.64
N ASN A 191 22.19 17.18 18.27
CA ASN A 191 21.12 16.82 19.21
C ASN A 191 21.18 15.36 19.70
N HIS A 192 21.98 14.47 19.08
CA HIS A 192 21.97 13.02 19.37
C HIS A 192 23.38 12.48 19.68
N PRO A 193 23.91 12.69 20.91
CA PRO A 193 25.25 12.24 21.33
C PRO A 193 25.55 10.76 21.07
N MET A 194 24.52 9.91 21.08
CA MET A 194 24.58 8.48 20.73
C MET A 194 25.24 8.18 19.37
N ALA A 195 25.17 9.12 18.42
CA ALA A 195 25.70 8.97 17.07
C ALA A 195 27.22 9.21 16.97
N THR A 196 27.85 9.78 18.01
CA THR A 196 29.28 10.17 18.05
C THR A 196 30.22 9.08 17.54
N HIS A 197 30.01 7.83 17.97
CA HIS A 197 30.87 6.72 17.57
C HIS A 197 30.84 6.43 16.06
N GLN A 198 29.65 6.46 15.45
CA GLN A 198 29.49 6.19 14.02
C GLN A 198 29.87 7.41 13.16
N PHE A 199 29.63 8.63 13.61
CA PHE A 199 30.14 9.83 12.94
C PHE A 199 31.67 9.83 12.91
N MET A 200 32.34 9.48 14.01
CA MET A 200 33.80 9.35 14.00
C MET A 200 34.31 8.24 13.06
N PHE A 201 33.61 7.11 12.95
CA PHE A 201 33.92 6.10 11.93
C PHE A 201 33.73 6.64 10.51
N LEU A 202 32.63 7.36 10.25
CA LEU A 202 32.27 7.94 8.94
C LEU A 202 33.26 9.02 8.46
N TYR A 203 33.74 9.88 9.35
CA TYR A 203 34.71 10.94 9.01
C TYR A 203 36.18 10.51 9.13
N SER A 204 36.46 9.32 9.66
CA SER A 204 37.74 8.64 9.41
C SER A 204 37.84 8.17 7.95
N ASP A 205 39.01 7.73 7.52
CA ASP A 205 39.23 7.20 6.17
C ASP A 205 38.28 6.01 5.83
N ARG A 206 37.78 5.29 6.84
CA ARG A 206 36.86 4.14 6.68
C ARG A 206 35.50 4.49 6.06
N GLY A 207 35.14 5.79 5.98
CA GLY A 207 33.93 6.26 5.27
C GLY A 207 34.07 6.33 3.74
N ILE A 208 35.28 6.13 3.20
CA ILE A 208 35.59 6.19 1.76
C ILE A 208 36.48 4.99 1.33
N PRO A 209 35.99 3.73 1.46
CA PRO A 209 36.76 2.53 1.10
C PRO A 209 37.12 2.48 -0.40
N ASP A 210 38.28 1.88 -0.70
CA ASP A 210 38.81 1.70 -2.06
C ASP A 210 38.14 0.51 -2.75
N GLY A 211 36.98 0.77 -3.34
CA GLY A 211 36.10 -0.26 -3.89
C GLY A 211 35.39 -1.10 -2.82
N PHE A 212 34.59 -2.07 -3.24
CA PHE A 212 33.89 -2.95 -2.29
C PHE A 212 34.79 -4.04 -1.70
N ARG A 213 35.88 -4.43 -2.38
CA ARG A 213 36.68 -5.60 -2.01
C ARG A 213 37.72 -5.36 -0.90
N HIS A 214 37.91 -4.10 -0.48
CA HIS A 214 38.88 -3.70 0.55
C HIS A 214 38.25 -3.16 1.84
N MET A 215 37.04 -3.62 2.17
CA MET A 215 36.38 -3.32 3.45
C MET A 215 35.94 -4.59 4.18
N HIS A 216 35.98 -4.54 5.51
CA HIS A 216 35.32 -5.55 6.35
C HIS A 216 33.81 -5.33 6.31
N GLY A 217 33.02 -6.39 6.47
CA GLY A 217 31.61 -6.35 6.82
C GLY A 217 31.38 -6.75 8.28
N TYR A 218 30.27 -6.34 8.86
CA TYR A 218 29.87 -6.65 10.23
C TYR A 218 28.36 -6.83 10.31
N SER A 219 27.87 -7.71 11.21
CA SER A 219 26.44 -7.75 11.54
C SER A 219 25.91 -6.45 12.15
N SER A 220 26.82 -5.68 12.77
CA SER A 220 26.60 -4.54 13.67
C SER A 220 25.81 -4.91 14.93
N HIS A 221 24.63 -5.50 14.75
CA HIS A 221 23.80 -6.08 15.80
C HIS A 221 24.45 -7.28 16.47
N THR A 222 24.06 -7.49 17.72
CA THR A 222 24.16 -8.76 18.42
C THR A 222 23.05 -9.70 17.91
N PHE A 223 23.38 -10.96 17.66
CA PHE A 223 22.45 -12.04 17.31
C PHE A 223 22.52 -13.14 18.38
N LYS A 224 21.56 -14.06 18.36
CA LYS A 224 21.55 -15.28 19.18
C LYS A 224 21.94 -16.47 18.31
N MET A 225 22.83 -17.32 18.82
CA MET A 225 23.09 -18.65 18.27
C MET A 225 22.61 -19.71 19.27
N VAL A 226 22.08 -20.82 18.75
CA VAL A 226 21.56 -21.95 19.54
C VAL A 226 22.17 -23.25 19.02
N ASN A 227 22.71 -24.09 19.90
CA ASN A 227 23.33 -25.36 19.55
C ASN A 227 22.34 -26.56 19.57
N ASP A 228 22.81 -27.76 19.21
CA ASP A 228 21.99 -28.98 19.14
C ASP A 228 21.46 -29.47 20.51
N LYS A 229 22.01 -28.97 21.63
CA LYS A 229 21.49 -29.24 22.98
C LYS A 229 20.44 -28.20 23.44
N ASN A 230 20.12 -27.22 22.59
CA ASN A 230 19.32 -26.04 22.94
C ASN A 230 19.97 -25.18 24.06
N GLU A 231 21.30 -25.11 24.10
CA GLU A 231 22.04 -24.06 24.82
C GLU A 231 22.22 -22.85 23.86
N PHE A 232 22.31 -21.61 24.38
CA PHE A 232 22.44 -20.41 23.54
C PHE A 232 23.56 -19.46 23.97
N VAL A 233 24.07 -18.70 23.00
CA VAL A 233 25.06 -17.63 23.20
C VAL A 233 24.71 -16.39 22.35
N TRP A 234 25.21 -15.23 22.77
CA TRP A 234 25.13 -14.00 22.00
C TRP A 234 26.36 -13.84 21.11
N VAL A 235 26.19 -13.37 19.86
CA VAL A 235 27.29 -13.20 18.91
C VAL A 235 27.22 -11.89 18.13
N LYS A 236 28.38 -11.36 17.73
CA LYS A 236 28.50 -10.38 16.62
C LYS A 236 29.35 -10.99 15.51
N PHE A 237 28.90 -10.88 14.25
CA PHE A 237 29.61 -11.42 13.08
C PHE A 237 30.57 -10.39 12.49
N HIS A 238 31.75 -10.83 12.09
CA HIS A 238 32.80 -10.03 11.45
C HIS A 238 33.26 -10.75 10.17
N ILE A 239 33.16 -10.07 9.02
CA ILE A 239 33.44 -10.59 7.68
C ILE A 239 34.66 -9.82 7.17
N ARG A 240 35.86 -10.33 7.44
CA ARG A 240 37.11 -9.58 7.24
C ARG A 240 37.65 -9.77 5.82
N THR A 241 37.93 -8.68 5.10
CA THR A 241 38.60 -8.76 3.78
C THR A 241 39.97 -9.42 3.93
N ASP A 242 40.25 -10.41 3.09
CA ASP A 242 41.53 -11.11 3.04
C ASP A 242 42.57 -10.31 2.21
N GLN A 243 42.11 -9.33 1.43
CA GLN A 243 42.91 -8.43 0.58
C GLN A 243 43.41 -7.17 1.31
N GLY A 244 43.14 -7.05 2.60
CA GLY A 244 43.51 -5.90 3.44
C GLY A 244 42.58 -4.68 3.25
N ILE A 245 42.49 -3.86 4.30
CA ILE A 245 41.70 -2.62 4.27
C ILE A 245 42.43 -1.55 3.47
N ARG A 246 41.75 -0.94 2.51
CA ARG A 246 42.23 0.20 1.71
C ARG A 246 41.12 1.24 1.58
N ASN A 247 41.48 2.52 1.62
CA ASN A 247 40.57 3.66 1.50
C ASN A 247 41.10 4.63 0.44
N VAL A 248 40.21 5.39 -0.17
CA VAL A 248 40.53 6.44 -1.15
C VAL A 248 40.92 7.73 -0.42
N ASP A 249 41.88 8.48 -0.98
CA ASP A 249 42.14 9.86 -0.53
C ASP A 249 40.91 10.77 -0.80
N PRO A 250 40.51 11.70 0.10
CA PRO A 250 39.34 12.56 -0.11
C PRO A 250 39.35 13.35 -1.43
N THR A 251 40.53 13.82 -1.88
CA THR A 251 40.69 14.54 -3.14
C THR A 251 40.46 13.63 -4.33
N LYS A 252 41.08 12.44 -4.31
CA LYS A 252 40.87 11.42 -5.34
C LYS A 252 39.42 10.92 -5.36
N ALA A 253 38.79 10.76 -4.20
CA ALA A 253 37.40 10.34 -4.06
C ALA A 253 36.43 11.35 -4.72
N LYS A 254 36.71 12.65 -4.57
CA LYS A 254 35.96 13.75 -5.22
C LYS A 254 36.15 13.78 -6.73
N ILE A 255 37.34 13.50 -7.24
CA ILE A 255 37.61 13.37 -8.69
C ILE A 255 36.86 12.16 -9.26
N LEU A 256 37.02 10.98 -8.64
CA LEU A 256 36.31 9.76 -9.04
C LEU A 256 34.79 9.94 -8.99
N ALA A 257 34.25 10.71 -8.04
CA ALA A 257 32.80 10.97 -7.96
C ALA A 257 32.25 11.75 -9.16
N GLY A 258 33.09 12.49 -9.89
CA GLY A 258 32.74 13.19 -11.13
C GLY A 258 33.10 12.42 -12.40
N GLU A 259 34.28 11.78 -12.44
CA GLU A 259 34.82 11.13 -13.64
C GLU A 259 34.44 9.65 -13.77
N GLN A 260 34.26 8.94 -12.65
CA GLN A 260 33.97 7.50 -12.58
C GLN A 260 33.00 7.18 -11.43
N PRO A 261 31.74 7.64 -11.48
CA PRO A 261 30.76 7.47 -10.38
C PRO A 261 30.39 5.99 -10.09
N ASP A 262 30.79 5.06 -10.94
CA ASP A 262 30.59 3.60 -10.80
C ASP A 262 31.90 2.85 -10.48
N TYR A 263 32.88 3.54 -9.89
CA TYR A 263 34.21 3.01 -9.57
C TYR A 263 34.20 1.68 -8.78
N ALA A 264 33.34 1.53 -7.77
CA ALA A 264 33.31 0.33 -6.93
C ALA A 264 32.53 -0.82 -7.58
N LEU A 265 31.51 -0.53 -8.39
CA LEU A 265 30.89 -1.51 -9.28
C LEU A 265 31.92 -2.05 -10.30
N SER A 266 32.71 -1.15 -10.90
CA SER A 266 33.74 -1.50 -11.87
C SER A 266 34.87 -2.33 -11.27
N ASP A 267 35.45 -1.94 -10.12
CA ASP A 267 36.48 -2.73 -9.43
C ASP A 267 36.01 -4.16 -9.13
N LEU A 268 34.78 -4.32 -8.60
CA LEU A 268 34.22 -5.63 -8.28
C LEU A 268 34.00 -6.49 -9.54
N TYR A 269 33.35 -5.94 -10.58
CA TYR A 269 33.07 -6.67 -11.81
C TYR A 269 34.36 -7.12 -12.48
N ASN A 270 35.33 -6.21 -12.61
CA ASN A 270 36.56 -6.45 -13.35
C ASN A 270 37.53 -7.37 -12.61
N ALA A 271 37.59 -7.30 -11.27
CA ALA A 271 38.32 -8.28 -10.47
C ALA A 271 37.77 -9.71 -10.68
N ILE A 272 36.44 -9.90 -10.62
CA ILE A 272 35.82 -11.21 -10.82
C ILE A 272 36.01 -11.72 -12.25
N ALA A 273 35.87 -10.85 -13.26
CA ALA A 273 36.09 -11.21 -14.66
C ALA A 273 37.55 -11.64 -14.95
N ARG A 274 38.55 -10.96 -14.36
CA ARG A 274 39.96 -11.37 -14.41
C ARG A 274 40.31 -12.53 -13.47
N LYS A 275 39.33 -13.09 -12.74
CA LYS A 275 39.49 -14.17 -11.76
C LYS A 275 40.33 -13.80 -10.52
N GLU A 276 40.49 -12.51 -10.24
CA GLU A 276 40.99 -11.96 -8.96
C GLU A 276 39.94 -12.08 -7.84
N TYR A 277 39.40 -13.28 -7.63
CA TYR A 277 38.19 -13.50 -6.84
C TYR A 277 38.28 -12.92 -5.41
N PRO A 278 37.51 -11.87 -5.08
CA PRO A 278 37.58 -11.25 -3.78
C PRO A 278 37.00 -12.17 -2.70
N SER A 279 37.65 -12.22 -1.54
CA SER A 279 37.28 -13.14 -0.46
C SER A 279 37.39 -12.54 0.93
N TRP A 280 36.53 -13.02 1.83
CA TRP A 280 36.43 -12.56 3.21
C TRP A 280 36.35 -13.76 4.16
N THR A 281 37.19 -13.76 5.18
CA THR A 281 37.11 -14.73 6.28
C THR A 281 36.06 -14.31 7.32
N PHE A 282 35.15 -15.22 7.64
CA PHE A 282 34.08 -15.04 8.63
C PHE A 282 34.57 -15.39 10.05
N TYR A 283 34.22 -14.53 11.00
CA TYR A 283 34.45 -14.70 12.42
C TYR A 283 33.20 -14.32 13.23
N VAL A 284 33.11 -14.78 14.48
CA VAL A 284 32.23 -14.25 15.52
C VAL A 284 33.03 -13.84 16.76
N GLN A 285 32.57 -12.78 17.43
CA GLN A 285 32.77 -12.62 18.87
C GLN A 285 31.64 -13.36 19.57
N VAL A 286 31.94 -14.12 20.63
CA VAL A 286 30.96 -14.89 21.41
C VAL A 286 30.90 -14.35 22.84
N VAL A 287 29.69 -14.14 23.35
CA VAL A 287 29.40 -13.65 24.70
C VAL A 287 28.34 -14.55 25.33
N THR A 288 28.61 -15.13 26.50
CA THR A 288 27.59 -15.93 27.22
C THR A 288 26.49 -15.03 27.78
N HIS A 289 25.33 -15.63 28.08
CA HIS A 289 24.20 -14.89 28.67
C HIS A 289 24.58 -14.17 29.98
N ASP A 290 25.43 -14.76 30.83
CA ASP A 290 25.86 -14.13 32.08
C ASP A 290 27.01 -13.13 31.90
N GLN A 291 27.91 -13.31 30.91
CA GLN A 291 28.85 -12.25 30.52
C GLN A 291 28.10 -11.01 30.04
N ALA A 292 27.05 -11.20 29.24
CA ALA A 292 26.25 -10.12 28.67
C ALA A 292 25.54 -9.26 29.75
N LYS A 293 25.08 -9.87 30.85
CA LYS A 293 24.50 -9.16 32.02
C LYS A 293 25.50 -8.27 32.75
N ASN A 294 26.79 -8.62 32.73
CA ASN A 294 27.84 -7.98 33.51
C ASN A 294 28.65 -6.94 32.72
N LEU A 295 28.22 -6.59 31.50
CA LEU A 295 28.84 -5.52 30.72
C LEU A 295 28.46 -4.13 31.27
N PRO A 296 29.38 -3.15 31.26
CA PRO A 296 29.11 -1.78 31.72
C PRO A 296 28.30 -0.94 30.70
N TYR A 297 27.78 -1.58 29.66
CA TYR A 297 26.91 -1.01 28.64
C TYR A 297 25.98 -2.11 28.12
N ASN A 298 24.81 -1.73 27.60
CA ASN A 298 23.85 -2.69 27.05
C ASN A 298 24.46 -3.49 25.87
N PRO A 299 24.54 -4.83 25.92
CA PRO A 299 25.08 -5.65 24.82
C PRO A 299 24.25 -5.61 23.53
N PHE A 300 23.04 -5.07 23.60
CA PHE A 300 22.09 -4.92 22.50
C PHE A 300 21.97 -3.47 22.03
N ASP A 301 22.84 -2.56 22.50
CA ASP A 301 22.98 -1.20 21.97
C ASP A 301 23.82 -1.22 20.69
N LEU A 302 23.19 -0.89 19.56
CA LEU A 302 23.82 -0.86 18.24
C LEU A 302 24.92 0.22 18.09
N THR A 303 25.04 1.16 19.02
CA THR A 303 26.14 2.15 19.08
C THR A 303 27.42 1.59 19.73
N LYS A 304 27.38 0.35 20.27
CA LYS A 304 28.48 -0.26 21.03
C LYS A 304 29.14 -1.47 20.32
N VAL A 305 30.47 -1.51 20.32
CA VAL A 305 31.26 -2.70 19.96
C VAL A 305 31.47 -3.61 21.16
N PHE A 306 31.77 -4.89 20.92
CA PHE A 306 32.40 -5.76 21.91
C PHE A 306 33.92 -5.66 21.79
N SER A 307 34.60 -5.51 22.92
CA SER A 307 36.07 -5.46 22.97
C SER A 307 36.69 -6.76 22.44
N GLN A 308 37.57 -6.68 21.44
CA GLN A 308 38.27 -7.86 20.91
C GLN A 308 39.35 -8.42 21.85
N LYS A 309 39.73 -7.66 22.89
CA LYS A 309 40.60 -8.15 23.97
C LYS A 309 39.87 -9.15 24.87
N ASP A 310 38.61 -8.84 25.19
CA ASP A 310 37.83 -9.54 26.19
C ASP A 310 36.91 -10.60 25.53
N PHE A 311 36.52 -10.38 24.27
CA PHE A 311 35.79 -11.32 23.42
C PHE A 311 36.52 -11.49 22.07
N PRO A 312 37.52 -12.38 21.98
CA PRO A 312 38.32 -12.56 20.76
C PRO A 312 37.51 -13.14 19.59
N LEU A 313 38.04 -12.95 18.37
CA LEU A 313 37.42 -13.41 17.13
C LEU A 313 37.65 -14.93 16.91
N ARG A 314 36.58 -15.72 16.99
CA ARG A 314 36.57 -17.14 16.57
C ARG A 314 36.24 -17.24 15.09
N ARG A 315 37.07 -17.90 14.28
CA ARG A 315 36.83 -18.15 12.85
C ARG A 315 35.71 -19.19 12.66
N ILE A 316 34.94 -19.06 11.58
CA ILE A 316 33.89 -20.01 11.18
C ILE A 316 34.14 -20.56 9.76
N GLY A 317 34.46 -19.69 8.82
CA GLY A 317 34.43 -20.01 7.40
C GLY A 317 35.06 -18.94 6.52
N LYS A 318 35.01 -19.14 5.20
CA LYS A 318 35.48 -18.18 4.20
C LYS A 318 34.43 -18.04 3.09
N MET A 319 34.18 -16.79 2.68
CA MET A 319 33.33 -16.45 1.55
C MET A 319 34.20 -15.96 0.40
N THR A 320 33.95 -16.44 -0.81
CA THR A 320 34.64 -15.99 -2.04
C THR A 320 33.60 -15.67 -3.11
N LEU A 321 33.68 -14.48 -3.71
CA LEU A 321 32.80 -14.08 -4.81
C LEU A 321 33.53 -14.36 -6.13
N ASN A 322 32.88 -15.10 -7.03
CA ASN A 322 33.53 -15.65 -8.22
C ASN A 322 32.67 -15.59 -9.49
N GLU A 323 31.51 -14.96 -9.43
CA GLU A 323 30.52 -14.94 -10.52
C GLU A 323 29.83 -13.58 -10.55
N ASN A 324 29.97 -12.86 -11.67
CA ASN A 324 29.29 -11.59 -11.90
C ASN A 324 27.81 -11.83 -12.25
N PRO A 325 26.90 -10.89 -11.97
CA PRO A 325 25.51 -10.99 -12.40
C PRO A 325 25.42 -10.93 -13.94
N GLU A 326 24.64 -11.84 -14.51
CA GLU A 326 24.26 -11.88 -15.93
C GLU A 326 23.39 -10.66 -16.29
N ASN A 327 22.56 -10.20 -15.34
CA ASN A 327 21.74 -9.01 -15.49
C ASN A 327 21.60 -8.27 -14.16
N TYR A 328 22.15 -7.05 -14.08
CA TYR A 328 22.10 -6.22 -12.87
C TYR A 328 20.67 -6.00 -12.36
N PHE A 329 19.69 -5.75 -13.24
CA PHE A 329 18.32 -5.46 -12.80
C PHE A 329 17.65 -6.70 -12.18
N ALA A 330 17.69 -7.85 -12.86
CA ALA A 330 17.07 -9.08 -12.39
C ALA A 330 17.76 -9.69 -11.16
N GLN A 331 19.08 -9.56 -11.02
CA GLN A 331 19.86 -10.24 -9.99
C GLN A 331 20.37 -9.32 -8.86
N ILE A 332 20.60 -8.03 -9.09
CA ILE A 332 21.09 -7.08 -8.06
C ILE A 332 20.02 -6.08 -7.65
N GLU A 333 19.24 -5.52 -8.60
CA GLU A 333 18.19 -4.57 -8.25
C GLU A 333 16.96 -5.26 -7.64
N GLN A 334 16.45 -6.34 -8.23
CA GLN A 334 15.31 -7.06 -7.67
C GLN A 334 15.63 -7.85 -6.38
N ALA A 335 16.92 -8.03 -6.03
CA ALA A 335 17.34 -8.77 -4.84
C ALA A 335 16.74 -8.21 -3.54
N ALA A 336 15.99 -9.06 -2.83
CA ALA A 336 15.30 -8.80 -1.58
C ALA A 336 16.04 -9.51 -0.44
N PHE A 337 16.72 -8.71 0.40
CA PHE A 337 17.35 -9.18 1.64
C PHE A 337 16.46 -8.81 2.83
N SER A 338 16.40 -9.63 3.88
CA SER A 338 15.71 -9.29 5.14
C SER A 338 16.36 -9.96 6.35
N PRO A 339 16.74 -9.22 7.42
CA PRO A 339 17.34 -9.83 8.61
C PRO A 339 16.38 -10.74 9.41
N ALA A 340 15.10 -10.85 8.99
CA ALA A 340 14.17 -11.85 9.48
C ALA A 340 14.34 -13.24 8.84
N HIS A 341 15.05 -13.36 7.71
CA HIS A 341 15.36 -14.65 7.10
C HIS A 341 16.53 -15.31 7.86
N MET A 342 16.20 -16.16 8.83
CA MET A 342 17.16 -16.90 9.65
C MET A 342 16.80 -18.39 9.71
N PRO A 343 17.75 -19.31 9.45
CA PRO A 343 17.54 -20.76 9.58
C PRO A 343 17.65 -21.22 11.04
N PRO A 344 17.17 -22.44 11.37
CA PRO A 344 17.21 -22.98 12.72
C PRO A 344 18.61 -22.92 13.35
N GLY A 345 18.72 -22.34 14.55
CA GLY A 345 20.00 -22.16 15.24
C GLY A 345 20.60 -20.75 15.14
N ILE A 346 20.01 -19.87 14.32
CA ILE A 346 20.29 -18.43 14.30
C ILE A 346 18.99 -17.70 14.65
N GLU A 347 19.02 -16.81 15.63
CA GLU A 347 17.84 -16.09 16.14
C GLU A 347 18.16 -14.61 16.39
N ALA A 348 17.11 -13.77 16.41
CA ALA A 348 17.25 -12.36 16.77
C ALA A 348 17.56 -12.17 18.25
N SER A 349 18.30 -11.11 18.58
CA SER A 349 18.47 -10.62 19.95
C SER A 349 17.42 -9.53 20.29
N PRO A 350 17.25 -9.13 21.56
CA PRO A 350 16.39 -8.01 21.95
C PRO A 350 16.97 -6.62 21.60
N ASP A 351 17.95 -6.52 20.70
CA ASP A 351 18.41 -5.27 20.07
C ASP A 351 17.23 -4.55 19.42
N LYS A 352 16.86 -3.38 19.97
CA LYS A 352 15.70 -2.58 19.52
C LYS A 352 15.76 -2.29 18.02
N MET A 353 16.94 -1.99 17.50
CA MET A 353 17.14 -1.69 16.08
C MET A 353 16.98 -2.95 15.24
N LEU A 354 17.50 -4.11 15.69
CA LEU A 354 17.29 -5.39 15.01
C LEU A 354 15.81 -5.72 14.93
N GLN A 355 15.09 -5.64 16.06
CA GLN A 355 13.65 -5.90 16.16
C GLN A 355 12.83 -5.01 15.20
N GLY A 356 13.13 -3.70 15.14
CA GLY A 356 12.50 -2.81 14.16
C GLY A 356 12.80 -3.17 12.69
N ARG A 357 14.02 -3.65 12.40
CA ARG A 357 14.41 -4.12 11.06
C ARG A 357 13.73 -5.42 10.65
N LEU A 358 13.36 -6.31 11.58
CA LEU A 358 12.67 -7.57 11.24
C LEU A 358 11.36 -7.33 10.47
N PHE A 359 10.61 -6.28 10.85
CA PHE A 359 9.39 -5.86 10.14
C PHE A 359 9.72 -5.09 8.84
N SER A 360 10.54 -4.04 8.94
CA SER A 360 10.68 -3.02 7.89
C SER A 360 11.15 -3.55 6.54
N TYR A 361 11.98 -4.60 6.52
CA TYR A 361 12.51 -5.14 5.26
C TYR A 361 11.46 -5.91 4.45
N ALA A 362 10.57 -6.68 5.09
CA ALA A 362 9.47 -7.34 4.40
C ALA A 362 8.50 -6.31 3.79
N ASP A 363 8.08 -5.32 4.60
CA ASP A 363 7.16 -4.26 4.19
C ASP A 363 7.65 -3.46 2.98
N THR A 364 8.92 -3.02 2.99
CA THR A 364 9.46 -2.24 1.87
C THR A 364 9.56 -3.05 0.56
N HIS A 365 9.80 -4.38 0.61
CA HIS A 365 9.81 -5.22 -0.59
C HIS A 365 8.40 -5.41 -1.18
N LEU A 366 7.34 -5.46 -0.36
CA LEU A 366 5.95 -5.51 -0.84
C LEU A 366 5.62 -4.29 -1.73
N HIS A 367 6.11 -3.10 -1.37
CA HIS A 367 5.98 -1.90 -2.20
C HIS A 367 6.90 -1.91 -3.43
N ARG A 368 8.17 -2.31 -3.24
CA ARG A 368 9.25 -2.13 -4.22
C ARG A 368 9.28 -3.18 -5.34
N VAL A 369 9.05 -4.44 -4.99
CA VAL A 369 9.14 -5.62 -5.88
C VAL A 369 7.90 -6.52 -5.83
N GLY A 370 6.87 -6.13 -5.05
CA GLY A 370 5.54 -6.75 -5.06
C GLY A 370 5.36 -7.85 -4.02
N THR A 371 4.13 -8.37 -3.93
CA THR A 371 3.75 -9.40 -2.96
C THR A 371 4.53 -10.70 -3.14
N ASN A 372 4.73 -11.12 -4.40
CA ASN A 372 5.38 -12.38 -4.75
C ASN A 372 6.88 -12.24 -5.03
N HIS A 373 7.56 -11.30 -4.38
CA HIS A 373 8.98 -11.02 -4.62
C HIS A 373 9.93 -12.20 -4.33
N LEU A 374 9.49 -13.20 -3.56
CA LEU A 374 10.21 -14.46 -3.34
C LEU A 374 10.14 -15.44 -4.53
N LEU A 375 9.24 -15.23 -5.50
CA LEU A 375 9.19 -16.01 -6.75
C LEU A 375 10.19 -15.49 -7.80
N ILE A 376 10.69 -14.26 -7.64
CA ILE A 376 11.74 -13.71 -8.49
C ILE A 376 12.98 -14.62 -8.33
N PRO A 377 13.60 -15.13 -9.41
CA PRO A 377 14.58 -16.21 -9.33
C PRO A 377 15.70 -15.99 -8.31
N VAL A 378 16.25 -14.77 -8.21
CA VAL A 378 17.34 -14.45 -7.28
C VAL A 378 16.93 -14.47 -5.79
N ASN A 379 15.62 -14.38 -5.51
CA ASN A 379 15.06 -14.40 -4.16
C ASN A 379 14.47 -15.77 -3.77
N ASN A 380 14.35 -16.70 -4.72
CA ASN A 380 13.67 -17.97 -4.50
C ASN A 380 14.55 -18.95 -3.66
N PRO A 381 14.08 -19.47 -2.51
CA PRO A 381 14.81 -20.49 -1.77
C PRO A 381 15.14 -21.75 -2.58
N GLU A 382 14.31 -22.11 -3.56
CA GLU A 382 14.49 -23.29 -4.44
C GLU A 382 15.64 -23.12 -5.45
N THR A 383 16.32 -21.97 -5.48
CA THR A 383 17.67 -21.84 -6.05
C THR A 383 18.64 -22.86 -5.43
N ASN A 384 18.44 -23.25 -4.17
CA ASN A 384 19.00 -24.48 -3.64
C ASN A 384 18.05 -25.65 -3.92
N LYS A 385 18.50 -26.61 -4.75
CA LYS A 385 17.74 -27.81 -5.12
C LYS A 385 17.39 -28.75 -3.94
N ASN A 386 18.03 -28.58 -2.79
CA ASN A 386 17.71 -29.29 -1.55
C ASN A 386 16.49 -28.71 -0.82
N VAL A 387 16.05 -27.50 -1.18
CA VAL A 387 14.91 -26.80 -0.58
C VAL A 387 13.70 -26.92 -1.50
N LYS A 388 12.54 -27.26 -0.91
CA LYS A 388 11.23 -27.15 -1.56
C LYS A 388 10.33 -26.25 -0.71
N VAL A 389 9.72 -25.24 -1.32
CA VAL A 389 8.84 -24.29 -0.66
C VAL A 389 7.42 -24.84 -0.67
N CYS A 390 6.99 -25.41 0.47
CA CYS A 390 5.65 -25.95 0.65
C CYS A 390 4.88 -25.12 1.68
N THR A 391 3.91 -24.30 1.24
CA THR A 391 3.20 -23.34 2.10
C THR A 391 1.70 -23.24 1.80
N TYR A 392 0.98 -22.59 2.70
CA TYR A 392 -0.45 -22.29 2.59
C TYR A 392 -0.74 -20.91 1.94
N GLN A 393 0.29 -20.15 1.57
CA GLN A 393 0.12 -18.85 0.90
C GLN A 393 -0.27 -19.04 -0.57
N ARG A 394 -1.06 -18.12 -1.12
CA ARG A 394 -1.60 -18.17 -2.49
C ARG A 394 -1.73 -16.76 -3.08
N ASP A 395 -1.84 -16.72 -4.41
CA ASP A 395 -2.28 -15.58 -5.22
C ASP A 395 -1.35 -14.34 -5.10
N GLY A 396 -1.91 -13.14 -5.08
CA GLY A 396 -1.15 -11.88 -5.08
C GLY A 396 -0.74 -11.40 -6.48
N ALA A 397 -0.14 -10.21 -6.54
CA ALA A 397 0.31 -9.61 -7.80
C ALA A 397 1.51 -10.38 -8.38
N MET A 398 1.55 -10.52 -9.71
CA MET A 398 2.60 -11.27 -10.44
C MET A 398 2.83 -12.69 -9.91
N GLN A 399 1.76 -13.40 -9.52
CA GLN A 399 1.84 -14.85 -9.31
C GLN A 399 2.12 -15.53 -10.66
N ALA A 400 3.34 -16.06 -10.81
CA ALA A 400 3.87 -16.64 -12.05
C ALA A 400 4.35 -18.09 -11.89
N CYS A 401 4.24 -18.68 -10.70
CA CYS A 401 4.46 -20.12 -10.49
C CYS A 401 3.13 -20.87 -10.44
N ASN A 402 3.18 -22.19 -10.21
CA ASN A 402 2.00 -23.04 -10.10
C ASN A 402 1.08 -22.75 -8.90
N ASN A 403 1.40 -21.74 -8.07
CA ASN A 403 0.61 -21.34 -6.90
C ASN A 403 0.36 -22.50 -5.90
N GLN A 404 1.31 -23.45 -5.79
CA GLN A 404 1.19 -24.69 -5.00
C GLN A 404 0.13 -25.69 -5.50
N ASP A 405 -0.20 -25.65 -6.79
CA ASP A 405 -1.16 -26.56 -7.47
C ASP A 405 -2.54 -26.59 -6.76
N GLY A 406 -3.22 -27.74 -6.84
CA GLY A 406 -4.46 -28.01 -6.10
C GLY A 406 -4.27 -28.34 -4.60
N ALA A 407 -3.11 -28.05 -4.00
CA ALA A 407 -2.89 -28.35 -2.59
C ALA A 407 -3.77 -27.47 -1.67
N PRO A 408 -4.23 -27.97 -0.51
CA PRO A 408 -5.01 -27.18 0.44
C PRO A 408 -4.32 -25.87 0.84
N ASN A 409 -5.10 -24.80 0.97
CA ASN A 409 -4.64 -23.44 1.33
C ASN A 409 -4.93 -23.08 2.81
N TYR A 410 -5.20 -24.07 3.67
CA TYR A 410 -5.48 -23.88 5.09
C TYR A 410 -4.88 -24.99 5.97
N TYR A 411 -4.59 -24.66 7.23
CA TYR A 411 -4.00 -25.55 8.22
C TYR A 411 -4.79 -25.51 9.54
N ARG A 412 -5.05 -26.64 10.22
CA ARG A 412 -4.80 -28.03 9.76
C ARG A 412 -5.85 -28.46 8.73
N ASN A 413 -5.49 -29.42 7.87
CA ASN A 413 -6.41 -30.07 6.93
C ASN A 413 -6.23 -31.59 6.95
N SER A 414 -7.22 -32.33 6.44
CA SER A 414 -7.23 -33.79 6.35
C SER A 414 -6.88 -34.30 4.94
N PHE A 415 -6.22 -33.49 4.13
CA PHE A 415 -6.03 -33.70 2.69
C PHE A 415 -4.55 -33.74 2.29
N ASN A 416 -3.69 -34.21 3.20
CA ASN A 416 -2.24 -34.37 3.01
C ASN A 416 -1.50 -33.08 2.58
N GLY A 417 -1.99 -31.91 3.02
CA GLY A 417 -1.24 -30.66 2.90
C GLY A 417 -0.01 -30.59 3.82
N PRO A 418 0.85 -29.57 3.68
CA PRO A 418 2.11 -29.46 4.45
C PRO A 418 1.91 -29.45 5.98
N ASP A 419 2.69 -30.26 6.71
CA ASP A 419 2.63 -30.36 8.18
C ASP A 419 4.04 -30.25 8.82
N VAL A 420 4.08 -30.00 10.13
CA VAL A 420 5.28 -29.71 10.91
C VAL A 420 6.09 -30.99 11.19
N MET A 421 7.10 -31.23 10.37
CA MET A 421 8.04 -32.35 10.54
C MET A 421 9.18 -32.00 11.51
N ASN A 422 9.62 -32.97 12.32
CA ASN A 422 10.76 -32.85 13.25
C ASN A 422 10.68 -31.64 14.21
N ARG A 423 9.50 -31.40 14.81
CA ARG A 423 9.19 -30.21 15.64
C ARG A 423 10.30 -29.84 16.63
N GLU A 424 10.87 -30.80 17.36
CA GLU A 424 11.90 -30.57 18.38
C GLU A 424 13.20 -29.94 17.82
N LYS A 425 13.53 -30.20 16.55
CA LYS A 425 14.71 -29.63 15.89
C LYS A 425 14.46 -28.22 15.36
N HIS A 426 13.25 -27.99 14.84
CA HIS A 426 12.88 -26.77 14.11
C HIS A 426 12.17 -25.71 14.96
N ILE A 427 11.76 -26.03 16.19
CA ILE A 427 11.20 -25.05 17.13
C ILE A 427 12.27 -24.04 17.58
N GLU A 428 11.81 -22.83 17.82
CA GLU A 428 12.58 -21.69 18.31
C GLU A 428 12.97 -21.89 19.79
N HIS A 429 14.14 -21.39 20.19
CA HIS A 429 14.61 -21.52 21.56
C HIS A 429 13.78 -20.63 22.51
N ALA A 430 12.90 -21.28 23.29
CA ALA A 430 12.13 -20.65 24.37
C ALA A 430 13.02 -19.77 25.27
N THR A 431 12.65 -18.49 25.40
CA THR A 431 13.41 -17.49 26.17
C THR A 431 12.46 -16.85 27.18
N PHE A 432 12.82 -16.85 28.45
CA PHE A 432 12.02 -16.22 29.50
C PHE A 432 12.49 -14.77 29.71
N GLU A 433 11.58 -13.82 29.52
CA GLU A 433 11.80 -12.39 29.69
C GLU A 433 10.73 -11.82 30.63
N SER A 434 11.11 -10.89 31.51
CA SER A 434 10.17 -10.26 32.45
C SER A 434 10.55 -8.82 32.77
N GLY A 435 9.58 -7.91 32.77
CA GLY A 435 9.81 -6.49 33.05
C GLY A 435 8.55 -5.65 32.83
N MET A 436 8.65 -4.34 33.05
CA MET A 436 7.56 -3.40 32.79
C MET A 436 7.55 -3.01 31.30
N ALA A 437 6.44 -3.23 30.61
CA ALA A 437 6.29 -2.84 29.21
C ALA A 437 6.08 -1.31 29.09
N THR A 438 7.17 -0.55 28.97
CA THR A 438 7.16 0.91 28.88
C THR A 438 8.25 1.45 27.95
N ARG A 439 8.25 2.77 27.71
CA ARG A 439 9.31 3.48 26.99
C ARG A 439 10.40 3.87 27.99
N TYR A 440 11.49 3.13 27.98
CA TYR A 440 12.71 3.48 28.71
C TYR A 440 13.51 4.52 27.91
N ASP A 441 13.80 5.64 28.57
CA ASP A 441 14.78 6.63 28.09
C ASP A 441 16.20 6.06 28.17
N ALA A 442 17.09 6.60 27.34
CA ALA A 442 18.48 6.20 27.15
C ALA A 442 19.43 7.42 27.13
N SER A 443 18.96 8.56 27.64
CA SER A 443 19.70 9.83 27.71
C SER A 443 20.93 9.77 28.62
N GLU A 444 20.84 9.06 29.75
CA GLU A 444 21.93 8.87 30.72
C GLU A 444 22.90 7.71 30.35
N ASP A 445 22.70 7.01 29.22
CA ASP A 445 23.65 6.01 28.69
C ASP A 445 25.01 6.64 28.33
N ASP A 446 26.12 5.90 28.53
CA ASP A 446 27.43 6.32 27.99
C ASP A 446 27.40 6.44 26.45
N ASN A 447 27.79 7.63 25.98
CA ASN A 447 27.91 7.97 24.55
C ASN A 447 29.35 8.29 24.13
N PHE A 448 30.33 8.27 25.05
CA PHE A 448 31.66 8.87 24.85
C PHE A 448 32.84 7.95 25.14
N SER A 449 32.71 6.89 25.96
CA SER A 449 33.86 6.04 26.32
C SER A 449 34.44 5.27 25.12
N GLN A 450 33.60 4.62 24.31
CA GLN A 450 34.05 3.89 23.12
C GLN A 450 34.59 4.84 22.01
N PRO A 451 33.95 5.99 21.70
CA PRO A 451 34.56 7.05 20.90
C PRO A 451 35.96 7.48 21.37
N ARG A 452 36.17 7.63 22.68
CA ARG A 452 37.47 8.03 23.25
C ARG A 452 38.53 6.94 23.05
N VAL A 453 38.14 5.67 23.21
CA VAL A 453 39.01 4.52 22.87
C VAL A 453 39.33 4.49 21.37
N PHE A 454 38.36 4.78 20.50
CA PHE A 454 38.59 4.88 19.05
C PHE A 454 39.60 6.00 18.72
N TYR A 455 39.42 7.21 19.24
CA TYR A 455 40.30 8.36 19.01
C TYR A 455 41.73 8.14 19.51
N ARG A 456 41.89 7.63 20.74
CA ARG A 456 43.19 7.46 21.40
C ARG A 456 43.94 6.20 20.97
N ASN A 457 43.24 5.07 20.83
CA ASN A 457 43.86 3.74 20.79
C ASN A 457 43.68 3.01 19.44
N VAL A 458 42.77 3.45 18.55
CA VAL A 458 42.49 2.78 17.26
C VAL A 458 42.94 3.61 16.06
N LEU A 459 42.97 4.93 16.19
CA LEU A 459 43.60 5.84 15.24
C LEU A 459 45.07 6.08 15.61
N ASP A 460 45.91 6.29 14.61
CA ASP A 460 47.22 6.91 14.72
C ASP A 460 47.12 8.44 14.58
N ASP A 461 48.23 9.17 14.66
CA ASP A 461 48.20 10.64 14.57
C ASP A 461 47.74 11.15 13.20
N ARG A 462 48.02 10.39 12.13
CA ARG A 462 47.50 10.66 10.80
C ARG A 462 45.98 10.48 10.75
N GLY A 463 45.46 9.37 11.24
CA GLY A 463 44.02 9.10 11.33
C GLY A 463 43.28 10.11 12.21
N ARG A 464 43.89 10.57 13.31
CA ARG A 464 43.37 11.68 14.13
C ARG A 464 43.32 13.00 13.35
N ALA A 465 44.39 13.35 12.63
CA ALA A 465 44.42 14.56 11.81
C ALA A 465 43.39 14.52 10.67
N HIS A 466 43.37 13.44 9.89
CA HIS A 466 42.37 13.20 8.84
C HIS A 466 40.94 13.30 9.40
N LEU A 467 40.64 12.69 10.54
CA LEU A 467 39.31 12.76 11.17
C LEU A 467 38.90 14.22 11.47
N ILE A 468 39.80 15.01 12.07
CA ILE A 468 39.55 16.43 12.37
C ILE A 468 39.33 17.23 11.10
N ASP A 469 40.18 17.04 10.08
CA ASP A 469 40.12 17.76 8.81
C ASP A 469 38.82 17.44 8.03
N ASN A 470 38.46 16.16 7.94
CA ASN A 470 37.23 15.69 7.30
C ASN A 470 35.97 16.21 8.00
N ILE A 471 35.97 16.30 9.34
CA ILE A 471 34.86 16.91 10.11
C ILE A 471 34.81 18.41 9.84
N ALA A 472 35.94 19.12 9.95
CA ALA A 472 36.00 20.55 9.75
C ALA A 472 35.54 20.96 8.34
N GLU A 473 36.00 20.26 7.29
CA GLU A 473 35.63 20.55 5.89
C GLU A 473 34.11 20.47 5.66
N HIS A 474 33.41 19.56 6.33
CA HIS A 474 31.95 19.40 6.20
C HIS A 474 31.15 20.24 7.20
N LEU A 475 31.66 20.48 8.41
CA LEU A 475 30.97 21.25 9.46
C LEU A 475 31.05 22.76 9.21
N GLN A 476 32.13 23.27 8.60
CA GLN A 476 32.23 24.68 8.20
C GLN A 476 31.17 25.11 7.17
N GLN A 477 30.54 24.13 6.49
CA GLN A 477 29.48 24.37 5.50
C GLN A 477 28.11 24.65 6.16
N CYS A 478 27.99 24.48 7.48
CA CYS A 478 26.82 24.93 8.23
C CYS A 478 26.76 26.46 8.29
N THR A 479 25.58 26.98 7.94
CA THR A 479 25.25 28.40 8.03
C THR A 479 24.91 28.79 9.47
N ASP A 480 24.25 27.90 10.21
CA ASP A 480 23.98 28.09 11.65
C ASP A 480 25.25 27.79 12.46
N LYS A 481 25.67 28.74 13.30
CA LYS A 481 26.86 28.66 14.16
C LYS A 481 26.60 27.91 15.46
N GLU A 482 25.35 27.79 15.91
CA GLU A 482 25.01 27.01 17.09
C GLU A 482 25.07 25.49 16.81
N ILE A 483 24.75 25.06 15.58
CA ILE A 483 25.04 23.68 15.12
C ILE A 483 26.54 23.38 15.22
N ILE A 484 27.40 24.33 14.79
CA ILE A 484 28.86 24.18 14.86
C ILE A 484 29.33 24.11 16.32
N ARG A 485 28.90 25.06 17.17
CA ARG A 485 29.25 25.10 18.59
C ARG A 485 28.85 23.82 19.32
N ARG A 486 27.61 23.34 19.12
CA ARG A 486 27.13 22.06 19.68
C ARG A 486 27.96 20.88 19.19
N SER A 487 28.23 20.79 17.89
CA SER A 487 29.03 19.69 17.31
C SER A 487 30.45 19.62 17.89
N VAL A 488 31.13 20.77 18.08
CA VAL A 488 32.47 20.80 18.68
C VAL A 488 32.45 20.37 20.16
N ALA A 489 31.41 20.75 20.92
CA ALA A 489 31.27 20.33 22.32
C ALA A 489 31.02 18.81 22.49
N ILE A 490 30.31 18.19 21.55
CA ILE A 490 30.15 16.73 21.49
C ILE A 490 31.53 16.05 21.35
N PHE A 491 32.40 16.56 20.49
CA PHE A 491 33.76 16.03 20.33
C PHE A 491 34.70 16.39 21.49
N ALA A 492 34.53 17.54 22.16
CA ALA A 492 35.25 17.87 23.39
C ALA A 492 34.91 16.93 24.57
N ASN A 493 33.69 16.38 24.59
CA ASN A 493 33.30 15.33 25.53
C ASN A 493 33.93 13.96 25.20
N VAL A 494 34.29 13.71 23.94
CA VAL A 494 35.15 12.58 23.57
C VAL A 494 36.57 12.81 24.08
N ASP A 495 37.22 13.91 23.69
CA ASP A 495 38.60 14.21 24.06
C ASP A 495 38.93 15.72 23.99
N ASP A 496 39.74 16.21 24.94
CA ASP A 496 40.18 17.60 25.02
C ASP A 496 41.02 18.05 23.81
N ASP A 497 41.95 17.22 23.34
CA ASP A 497 42.77 17.52 22.17
C ASP A 497 41.92 17.55 20.89
N PHE A 498 40.96 16.64 20.79
CA PHE A 498 40.04 16.57 19.66
C PHE A 498 39.14 17.81 19.60
N GLY A 499 38.49 18.18 20.71
CA GLY A 499 37.67 19.38 20.80
C GLY A 499 38.45 20.66 20.49
N ARG A 500 39.63 20.81 21.09
CA ARG A 500 40.54 21.95 20.87
C ARG A 500 40.95 22.10 19.41
N ARG A 501 41.50 21.04 18.79
CA ARG A 501 42.00 21.09 17.41
C ARG A 501 40.89 21.30 16.38
N LEU A 502 39.68 20.82 16.67
CA LEU A 502 38.52 21.07 15.82
C LEU A 502 38.02 22.51 15.94
N ALA A 503 38.01 23.10 17.15
CA ALA A 503 37.71 24.51 17.36
C ALA A 503 38.72 25.43 16.63
N GLU A 504 40.02 25.14 16.76
CA GLU A 504 41.11 25.82 16.05
C GLU A 504 40.93 25.79 14.52
N LYS A 505 40.55 24.63 13.97
CA LYS A 505 40.26 24.43 12.53
C LYS A 505 39.01 25.15 12.03
N LEU A 506 38.04 25.43 12.91
CA LEU A 506 36.79 26.12 12.60
C LEU A 506 36.82 27.61 12.98
N HIS A 507 37.93 28.08 13.56
CA HIS A 507 38.13 29.44 14.04
C HIS A 507 37.06 29.90 15.05
N ILE A 508 36.73 29.03 16.01
CA ILE A 508 35.88 29.34 17.16
C ILE A 508 36.59 29.01 18.48
N ASP A 509 36.12 29.61 19.57
CA ASP A 509 36.55 29.22 20.92
C ASP A 509 36.10 27.79 21.27
N VAL A 510 36.86 27.11 22.14
CA VAL A 510 36.50 25.77 22.63
C VAL A 510 35.28 25.87 23.54
N PRO A 511 34.14 25.23 23.22
CA PRO A 511 32.94 25.33 24.06
C PRO A 511 33.08 24.57 25.39
N ASP A 512 32.53 25.13 26.47
CA ASP A 512 32.46 24.46 27.77
C ASP A 512 31.72 23.11 27.66
N LYS A 513 32.37 22.03 28.08
CA LYS A 513 31.86 20.65 27.93
C LYS A 513 30.50 20.41 28.57
N GLY A 514 30.21 21.11 29.67
CA GLY A 514 28.97 20.97 30.44
C GLY A 514 27.81 21.85 29.96
N SER A 515 28.08 23.06 29.48
CA SER A 515 27.06 24.09 29.20
C SER A 515 26.06 23.75 28.10
N LEU A 516 26.27 22.64 27.39
CA LEU A 516 25.54 22.23 26.20
C LEU A 516 24.71 20.96 26.35
N LEU A 517 25.01 20.09 27.33
CA LEU A 517 24.12 18.97 27.66
C LEU A 517 22.91 19.44 28.48
N ASP A 518 23.09 20.48 29.30
CA ASP A 518 22.01 21.17 30.01
C ASP A 518 21.17 22.11 29.12
N SER A 519 21.68 22.49 27.94
CA SER A 519 21.00 23.41 27.01
C SER A 519 20.40 22.73 25.76
N ILE A 520 20.59 21.41 25.58
CA ILE A 520 19.57 20.62 24.88
C ILE A 520 18.28 20.77 25.71
N PRO A 521 17.11 21.04 25.11
CA PRO A 521 15.85 21.12 25.83
C PRO A 521 15.38 19.71 26.27
N VAL A 522 16.12 19.11 27.20
CA VAL A 522 15.56 18.16 28.16
C VAL A 522 14.33 18.83 28.76
N VAL A 523 13.19 18.13 28.78
CA VAL A 523 11.97 18.62 29.43
C VAL A 523 12.14 18.48 30.95
N ASN A 524 13.04 19.30 31.50
CA ASN A 524 13.58 19.23 32.85
C ASN A 524 12.60 19.73 33.93
N SER A 525 11.34 19.96 33.56
CA SER A 525 10.21 20.34 34.44
C SER A 525 9.81 19.26 35.46
N LEU A 526 10.68 18.30 35.74
CA LEU A 526 10.51 17.20 36.69
C LEU A 526 11.59 17.15 37.79
N LYS A 527 12.76 17.81 37.64
CA LYS A 527 13.83 17.73 38.64
C LYS A 527 13.67 18.72 39.83
N GLU A 528 12.78 19.71 39.76
CA GLU A 528 12.46 20.64 40.89
C GLU A 528 11.15 20.33 41.66
N CYS A 529 10.55 19.14 41.52
CA CYS A 529 9.30 18.80 42.24
C CYS A 529 9.49 17.99 43.55
N ASN A 530 10.69 17.99 44.12
CA ASN A 530 10.99 17.32 45.40
C ASN A 530 10.66 18.18 46.65
N SER A 531 9.47 18.81 46.68
CA SER A 531 8.88 19.31 47.93
C SER A 531 7.35 19.27 47.95
N THR A 532 6.79 18.50 48.89
CA THR A 532 5.36 18.45 49.29
C THR A 532 4.29 18.12 48.23
N PRO A 533 4.16 16.85 47.79
CA PRO A 533 3.00 16.35 47.03
C PRO A 533 1.63 16.42 47.74
N TYR A 534 1.59 16.83 49.01
CA TYR A 534 0.44 16.60 49.91
C TYR A 534 -0.58 17.75 50.01
N LYS A 535 -0.25 18.99 49.58
CA LYS A 535 -1.19 20.13 49.70
C LYS A 535 -2.07 20.38 48.46
N ARG A 536 -1.54 20.28 47.23
CA ARG A 536 -2.34 20.57 46.02
C ARG A 536 -3.50 19.59 45.78
N ARG A 537 -3.37 18.31 46.17
CA ARG A 537 -4.47 17.33 46.06
C ARG A 537 -5.75 17.75 46.80
N LYS A 538 -5.65 18.49 47.91
CA LYS A 538 -6.84 18.82 48.73
C LYS A 538 -7.71 19.90 48.09
N GLN A 539 -7.11 20.94 47.49
CA GLN A 539 -7.89 21.99 46.81
C GLN A 539 -8.51 21.49 45.49
N THR A 540 -7.83 20.64 44.72
CA THR A 540 -8.43 20.03 43.52
C THR A 540 -9.53 19.02 43.88
N SER A 541 -9.40 18.29 45.00
CA SER A 541 -10.49 17.45 45.52
C SER A 541 -11.70 18.29 45.88
N GLN A 542 -11.54 19.35 46.67
CA GLN A 542 -12.67 20.18 47.12
C GLN A 542 -13.37 20.92 45.97
N ALA A 543 -12.64 21.32 44.92
CA ALA A 543 -13.25 21.86 43.70
C ALA A 543 -14.04 20.81 42.90
N LEU A 544 -13.59 19.56 42.88
CA LEU A 544 -14.30 18.44 42.25
C LEU A 544 -15.47 17.93 43.09
N GLU A 545 -15.39 18.00 44.41
CA GLU A 545 -16.50 17.70 45.34
C GLU A 545 -17.59 18.77 45.24
N ALA A 546 -17.23 20.06 45.15
CA ALA A 546 -18.19 21.14 44.92
C ALA A 546 -18.89 21.04 43.55
N LEU A 547 -18.14 20.71 42.49
CA LEU A 547 -18.73 20.42 41.18
C LEU A 547 -19.54 19.11 41.16
N GLY A 548 -19.21 18.14 42.00
CA GLY A 548 -20.02 16.94 42.20
C GLY A 548 -21.36 17.27 42.87
N GLN A 549 -21.33 18.03 43.96
CA GLN A 549 -22.53 18.42 44.71
C GLN A 549 -23.50 19.28 43.89
N LEU A 550 -22.99 20.15 43.00
CA LEU A 550 -23.82 20.96 42.08
C LEU A 550 -24.58 20.14 41.02
N PHE A 551 -24.31 18.85 40.86
CA PHE A 551 -25.01 17.94 39.94
C PHE A 551 -25.51 16.65 40.63
N MET A 552 -25.61 16.64 41.96
CA MET A 552 -25.99 15.47 42.79
C MET A 552 -27.21 15.74 43.68
N ASP A 553 -28.09 16.67 43.30
CA ASP A 553 -29.36 16.97 44.00
C ASP A 553 -30.60 16.54 43.17
N SER A 554 -30.42 15.51 42.35
CA SER A 554 -31.48 14.69 41.76
C SER A 554 -31.13 13.22 41.98
N SER A 555 -32.02 12.46 42.63
CA SER A 555 -31.73 11.13 43.20
C SER A 555 -31.30 10.09 42.17
N ILE A 556 -30.35 9.23 42.58
CA ILE A 556 -29.71 8.20 41.75
C ILE A 556 -30.64 7.01 41.38
N ASP A 557 -31.83 6.93 41.98
CA ASP A 557 -32.74 5.78 41.86
C ASP A 557 -33.54 5.70 40.54
N ASP A 558 -33.55 6.75 39.70
CA ASP A 558 -34.26 6.78 38.40
C ASP A 558 -33.41 6.28 37.19
N LEU A 559 -32.21 5.74 37.44
CA LEU A 559 -31.23 5.40 36.39
C LEU A 559 -31.60 4.22 35.47
N ASP A 560 -32.70 3.50 35.74
CA ASP A 560 -33.14 2.34 34.94
C ASP A 560 -34.00 2.73 33.69
N ASN A 561 -34.28 4.02 33.46
CA ASN A 561 -35.06 4.48 32.31
C ASN A 561 -34.24 5.34 31.32
N ASN A 562 -33.95 4.77 30.15
CA ASN A 562 -33.22 5.40 29.04
C ASN A 562 -33.71 6.81 28.66
N LYS A 563 -32.96 7.86 29.06
CA LYS A 563 -32.82 9.18 28.38
C LYS A 563 -31.73 10.05 29.01
N LEU A 564 -30.50 9.98 28.49
CA LEU A 564 -29.61 11.16 28.50
C LEU A 564 -30.19 12.18 27.52
N ASN A 565 -30.26 13.46 27.89
CA ASN A 565 -30.74 14.50 26.99
C ASN A 565 -29.63 14.96 26.01
N LYS A 566 -30.04 15.61 24.91
CA LYS A 566 -29.14 16.05 23.81
C LYS A 566 -27.97 16.92 24.32
N ASN A 567 -28.21 17.73 25.35
CA ASN A 567 -27.23 18.65 25.93
C ASN A 567 -26.30 17.95 26.93
N ASP A 568 -26.76 16.91 27.64
CA ASP A 568 -25.91 16.09 28.53
C ASP A 568 -24.83 15.37 27.71
N ILE A 569 -25.24 14.76 26.59
CA ILE A 569 -24.33 14.05 25.67
C ILE A 569 -23.30 15.03 25.08
N LEU A 570 -23.74 16.23 24.69
CA LEU A 570 -22.84 17.27 24.17
C LEU A 570 -21.88 17.80 25.25
N SER A 571 -22.36 17.98 26.49
CA SER A 571 -21.57 18.46 27.63
C SER A 571 -20.57 17.42 28.13
N LEU A 572 -20.93 16.13 28.12
CA LEU A 572 -20.01 15.01 28.35
C LEU A 572 -18.94 14.91 27.26
N THR A 573 -19.29 15.23 26.01
CA THR A 573 -18.35 15.26 24.89
C THR A 573 -17.37 16.42 25.05
N LEU A 574 -17.85 17.65 25.30
CA LEU A 574 -17.01 18.82 25.63
C LEU A 574 -16.13 18.56 26.85
N SER A 575 -16.67 18.00 27.93
CA SER A 575 -15.91 17.70 29.16
C SER A 575 -14.82 16.63 28.98
N ARG A 576 -14.96 15.72 28.00
CA ARG A 576 -13.90 14.79 27.59
C ARG A 576 -12.84 15.48 26.72
N LEU A 577 -13.25 16.32 25.77
CA LEU A 577 -12.34 17.07 24.89
C LEU A 577 -11.48 18.09 25.66
N LEU A 578 -12.07 18.82 26.60
CA LEU A 578 -11.39 19.89 27.37
C LEU A 578 -10.38 19.37 28.41
N ARG A 579 -10.31 18.07 28.69
CA ARG A 579 -9.44 17.51 29.74
C ARG A 579 -7.95 17.40 29.38
N ARG A 580 -7.50 17.83 28.19
CA ARG A 580 -6.08 17.99 27.84
C ARG A 580 -5.82 19.28 27.06
N LYS A 581 -4.65 19.89 27.34
CA LYS A 581 -4.24 21.23 26.86
C LYS A 581 -4.43 21.41 25.35
N TYR A 582 -5.08 22.52 24.96
CA TYR A 582 -5.31 22.91 23.57
C TYR A 582 -4.53 24.15 23.11
N TRP A 583 -3.65 24.69 23.96
CA TRP A 583 -2.78 25.84 23.65
C TRP A 583 -1.29 25.50 23.89
N SER A 584 -0.65 25.02 22.82
CA SER A 584 0.79 25.03 22.58
C SER A 584 0.98 24.85 21.07
N SER A 585 1.76 25.70 20.42
CA SER A 585 1.75 25.91 18.96
C SER A 585 2.46 24.86 18.10
N ASP A 586 2.56 23.62 18.59
CA ASP A 586 3.28 22.51 17.98
C ASP A 586 2.39 21.26 17.86
N ILE A 587 2.93 20.24 17.16
CA ILE A 587 2.41 18.88 16.96
C ILE A 587 1.55 18.69 15.69
N ALA A 588 2.17 18.09 14.66
CA ALA A 588 1.47 17.42 13.55
C ALA A 588 1.08 15.95 13.86
N ASP A 589 1.65 15.36 14.92
CA ASP A 589 1.70 13.92 15.19
C ASP A 589 0.59 13.37 16.13
N SER A 590 -0.22 14.24 16.75
CA SER A 590 -1.31 13.84 17.67
C SER A 590 -2.52 13.25 16.93
N ASN A 591 -2.72 13.64 15.68
CA ASN A 591 -3.86 13.29 14.83
C ASN A 591 -4.12 11.77 14.75
N VAL A 592 -3.06 10.96 14.75
CA VAL A 592 -3.16 9.49 14.61
C VAL A 592 -3.71 8.83 15.87
N LYS A 593 -3.51 9.40 17.07
CA LYS A 593 -3.98 8.82 18.34
C LYS A 593 -5.36 9.31 18.76
N LEU A 594 -5.81 10.46 18.26
CA LEU A 594 -7.16 10.96 18.54
C LEU A 594 -8.22 10.02 17.92
N ALA A 595 -8.07 9.69 16.63
CA ALA A 595 -8.94 8.76 15.91
C ALA A 595 -9.08 7.40 16.63
N ALA A 596 -7.98 6.82 17.12
CA ALA A 596 -7.97 5.56 17.87
C ALA A 596 -8.75 5.61 19.21
N SER A 597 -9.04 6.80 19.74
CA SER A 597 -9.83 6.99 20.96
C SER A 597 -11.29 7.41 20.71
N ILE A 598 -11.62 7.86 19.50
CA ILE A 598 -13.00 8.05 19.02
C ILE A 598 -13.59 6.69 18.61
N GLN A 599 -12.76 5.82 18.03
CA GLN A 599 -13.08 4.44 17.61
C GLN A 599 -13.63 3.50 18.71
N SER A 600 -13.62 3.90 19.99
CA SER A 600 -14.07 3.06 21.11
C SER A 600 -15.24 3.63 21.94
N SER A 601 -16.03 4.56 21.38
CA SER A 601 -17.24 5.08 22.04
C SER A 601 -18.48 4.97 21.16
N SER A 602 -19.45 4.16 21.61
CA SER A 602 -20.75 3.90 20.97
C SER A 602 -21.73 5.08 21.06
N ILE A 603 -21.26 6.29 20.77
CA ILE A 603 -22.02 7.56 20.86
C ILE A 603 -22.32 8.12 19.46
N THR A 604 -21.52 7.76 18.45
CA THR A 604 -21.68 8.21 17.06
C THR A 604 -22.67 7.41 16.23
N ASP A 605 -23.02 6.20 16.67
CA ASP A 605 -23.74 5.23 15.85
C ASP A 605 -25.27 5.47 15.84
N ASP A 606 -25.81 6.06 16.92
CA ASP A 606 -27.22 6.49 17.03
C ASP A 606 -27.48 7.90 16.46
N LEU A 607 -26.44 8.65 16.07
CA LEU A 607 -26.59 10.00 15.52
C LEU A 607 -27.00 9.94 14.05
N LYS A 608 -28.12 10.59 13.69
CA LYS A 608 -28.62 10.70 12.29
C LYS A 608 -27.81 11.65 11.38
N GLY A 609 -26.55 11.89 11.72
CA GLY A 609 -25.61 12.74 10.98
C GLY A 609 -24.22 12.72 11.62
N PHE A 610 -23.31 13.53 11.08
CA PHE A 610 -22.02 13.81 11.70
C PHE A 610 -22.05 15.12 12.49
N ILE A 611 -21.04 15.38 13.31
CA ILE A 611 -20.85 16.63 14.05
C ILE A 611 -19.70 17.41 13.42
N ILE A 612 -19.84 18.75 13.41
CA ILE A 612 -18.80 19.71 13.04
C ILE A 612 -18.66 20.76 14.14
N VAL A 613 -17.43 21.22 14.38
CA VAL A 613 -17.11 22.38 15.21
C VAL A 613 -16.37 23.39 14.34
N VAL A 614 -16.89 24.61 14.26
CA VAL A 614 -16.25 25.74 13.58
C VAL A 614 -16.19 26.95 14.51
N ASN A 615 -15.19 27.81 14.34
CA ASN A 615 -15.21 29.13 14.96
C ASN A 615 -15.99 30.15 14.12
N THR A 616 -16.07 31.39 14.58
CA THR A 616 -16.73 32.52 13.88
C THR A 616 -16.14 32.82 12.51
N THR A 617 -14.86 32.51 12.26
CA THR A 617 -14.22 32.67 10.94
C THR A 617 -14.56 31.53 9.97
N GLY A 618 -15.36 30.54 10.39
CA GLY A 618 -15.69 29.34 9.59
C GLY A 618 -14.53 28.37 9.42
N ARG A 619 -13.45 28.49 10.22
CA ARG A 619 -12.37 27.50 10.27
C ARG A 619 -12.90 26.25 10.98
N ILE A 620 -12.66 25.08 10.41
CA ILE A 620 -13.04 23.80 11.01
C ILE A 620 -12.02 23.43 12.08
N ILE A 621 -12.52 23.12 13.28
CA ILE A 621 -11.72 22.68 14.43
C ILE A 621 -11.83 21.16 14.59
N LEU A 622 -13.04 20.59 14.37
CA LEU A 622 -13.31 19.16 14.51
C LEU A 622 -14.45 18.73 13.59
N ILE A 623 -14.36 17.52 13.04
CA ILE A 623 -15.46 16.77 12.41
C ILE A 623 -15.43 15.34 12.99
N SER A 624 -16.61 14.72 13.20
CA SER A 624 -16.67 13.32 13.66
C SER A 624 -16.46 12.30 12.54
N ASP A 625 -15.76 11.20 12.83
CA ASP A 625 -15.32 10.20 11.85
C ASP A 625 -16.45 9.54 11.04
N ASN A 626 -17.68 9.50 11.58
CA ASN A 626 -18.87 9.01 10.87
C ASN A 626 -19.26 9.88 9.63
N VAL A 627 -18.56 11.00 9.39
CA VAL A 627 -18.65 11.78 8.15
C VAL A 627 -18.43 10.94 6.88
N GLU A 628 -17.60 9.88 6.91
CA GLU A 628 -17.40 9.01 5.73
C GLU A 628 -18.71 8.34 5.29
N TYR A 629 -19.50 7.87 6.25
CA TYR A 629 -20.78 7.19 6.01
C TYR A 629 -21.81 8.16 5.39
N TYR A 630 -21.92 9.36 5.97
CA TYR A 630 -22.88 10.37 5.51
C TYR A 630 -22.49 11.02 4.20
N LEU A 631 -21.20 11.33 3.95
CA LEU A 631 -20.76 11.93 2.69
C LEU A 631 -20.44 10.90 1.60
N ARG A 632 -20.27 9.61 1.93
CA ARG A 632 -19.80 8.54 1.03
C ARG A 632 -18.46 8.87 0.36
N LYS A 633 -17.58 9.56 1.08
CA LYS A 633 -16.21 9.89 0.69
C LYS A 633 -15.27 9.53 1.83
N ASN A 634 -14.13 8.95 1.50
CA ASN A 634 -13.08 8.69 2.48
C ASN A 634 -12.45 10.01 2.94
N VAL A 635 -12.17 10.19 4.23
CA VAL A 635 -11.65 11.46 4.79
C VAL A 635 -10.30 11.83 4.15
N ARG A 636 -9.50 10.84 3.71
CA ARG A 636 -8.23 11.10 3.00
C ARG A 636 -8.39 11.82 1.66
N LEU A 637 -9.59 11.85 1.08
CA LEU A 637 -9.92 12.68 -0.09
C LEU A 637 -10.51 14.04 0.31
N LEU A 638 -11.06 14.17 1.52
CA LEU A 638 -11.68 15.38 2.04
C LEU A 638 -10.68 16.34 2.70
N TYR A 639 -9.65 15.84 3.41
CA TYR A 639 -8.74 16.68 4.23
C TYR A 639 -8.25 18.00 3.58
N PRO A 640 -7.88 18.06 2.27
CA PRO A 640 -7.47 19.32 1.64
C PRO A 640 -8.54 20.42 1.62
N GLN A 641 -9.80 20.07 1.90
CA GLN A 641 -10.97 20.96 1.95
C GLN A 641 -11.54 21.06 3.38
N LEU A 642 -11.17 20.20 4.32
CA LEU A 642 -11.64 20.23 5.72
C LEU A 642 -10.94 21.30 6.58
N ILE A 643 -10.39 22.36 5.98
CA ILE A 643 -9.73 23.48 6.66
C ILE A 643 -10.77 24.57 6.99
N SER A 644 -11.66 24.87 6.05
CA SER A 644 -12.77 25.81 6.23
C SER A 644 -14.08 25.22 5.71
N ILE A 645 -15.19 25.57 6.37
CA ILE A 645 -16.53 25.21 5.87
C ILE A 645 -16.78 25.77 4.46
N TYR A 646 -16.18 26.94 4.13
CA TYR A 646 -16.32 27.59 2.83
C TYR A 646 -15.63 26.84 1.68
N ASP A 647 -14.64 25.98 1.97
CA ASP A 647 -14.01 25.10 0.97
C ASP A 647 -14.87 23.86 0.68
N CYS A 648 -15.71 23.47 1.65
CA CYS A 648 -16.61 22.31 1.55
C CYS A 648 -17.98 22.64 0.96
N VAL A 649 -18.47 23.89 1.05
CA VAL A 649 -19.84 24.27 0.62
C VAL A 649 -19.86 25.17 -0.62
N SER A 650 -20.96 25.10 -1.36
CA SER A 650 -21.22 25.91 -2.56
C SER A 650 -21.08 27.41 -2.29
N LYS A 651 -20.48 28.13 -3.24
CA LYS A 651 -20.33 29.59 -3.19
C LYS A 651 -21.67 30.34 -3.04
N SER A 652 -22.77 29.75 -3.51
CA SER A 652 -24.14 30.27 -3.31
C SER A 652 -24.55 30.36 -1.84
N ASP A 653 -23.94 29.54 -0.98
CA ASP A 653 -24.36 29.32 0.40
C ASP A 653 -23.37 29.96 1.40
N HIS A 654 -22.30 30.59 0.89
CA HIS A 654 -21.23 31.21 1.70
C HIS A 654 -21.77 32.31 2.58
N ASP A 655 -22.60 33.21 2.06
CA ASP A 655 -23.12 34.35 2.83
C ASP A 655 -24.16 33.94 3.86
N THR A 656 -24.96 32.90 3.58
CA THR A 656 -25.85 32.27 4.58
C THR A 656 -25.05 31.70 5.76
N ILE A 657 -23.94 31.02 5.49
CA ILE A 657 -23.06 30.48 6.54
C ILE A 657 -22.30 31.60 7.28
N ARG A 658 -21.87 32.67 6.61
CA ARG A 658 -21.30 33.86 7.26
C ARG A 658 -22.29 34.51 8.22
N GLN A 659 -23.52 34.77 7.76
CA GLN A 659 -24.57 35.39 8.57
C GLN A 659 -24.96 34.51 9.78
N MET A 660 -24.97 33.20 9.61
CA MET A 660 -25.15 32.26 10.71
C MET A 660 -24.02 32.37 11.75
N LEU A 661 -22.76 32.39 11.30
CA LEU A 661 -21.58 32.41 12.17
C LEU A 661 -21.27 33.79 12.78
N SER A 662 -21.74 34.89 12.20
CA SER A 662 -21.64 36.23 12.79
C SER A 662 -22.68 36.51 13.88
N THR A 663 -23.75 35.71 13.96
CA THR A 663 -24.90 35.98 14.84
C THR A 663 -24.77 35.21 16.16
N LEU A 664 -23.90 35.72 17.04
CA LEU A 664 -23.54 35.16 18.36
C LEU A 664 -24.68 35.21 19.39
N THR A 665 -25.69 34.36 19.23
CA THR A 665 -26.71 34.09 20.27
C THR A 665 -26.77 32.61 20.60
N MET A 666 -27.29 32.26 21.79
CA MET A 666 -27.35 30.88 22.31
C MET A 666 -28.40 30.00 21.61
N ASP A 667 -29.29 30.59 20.81
CA ASP A 667 -30.39 29.91 20.12
C ASP A 667 -29.90 28.87 19.10
N GLU A 668 -30.69 27.82 18.86
CA GLU A 668 -30.35 26.82 17.85
C GLU A 668 -30.34 27.45 16.45
N LYS A 669 -29.16 27.60 15.85
CA LYS A 669 -29.00 28.07 14.48
C LYS A 669 -29.18 26.89 13.52
N ARG A 670 -29.90 27.13 12.43
CA ARG A 670 -30.11 26.16 11.35
C ARG A 670 -29.76 26.78 10.01
N ALA A 671 -29.05 26.04 9.17
CA ALA A 671 -28.72 26.43 7.80
C ALA A 671 -28.76 25.21 6.88
N ILE A 672 -29.26 25.39 5.65
CA ILE A 672 -29.18 24.37 4.60
C ILE A 672 -28.09 24.80 3.63
N CYS A 673 -27.08 23.94 3.42
CA CYS A 673 -25.98 24.21 2.49
C CYS A 673 -25.66 22.99 1.62
N THR A 674 -25.10 23.26 0.45
CA THR A 674 -24.77 22.29 -0.59
C THR A 674 -23.29 21.97 -0.51
N TRP A 675 -22.95 20.84 0.10
CA TRP A 675 -21.58 20.35 0.15
C TRP A 675 -21.12 19.90 -1.24
N ILE A 676 -19.94 20.33 -1.66
CA ILE A 676 -19.27 19.93 -2.89
C ILE A 676 -18.24 18.84 -2.52
N LEU A 677 -18.36 17.67 -3.14
CA LEU A 677 -17.49 16.54 -2.83
C LEU A 677 -16.36 16.40 -3.86
N PRO A 678 -15.12 16.14 -3.41
CA PRO A 678 -13.96 16.08 -4.29
C PRO A 678 -14.01 14.90 -5.28
N ARG A 679 -13.41 15.10 -6.46
CA ARG A 679 -13.33 14.09 -7.52
C ARG A 679 -12.42 12.93 -7.10
N GLY A 680 -12.82 11.70 -7.43
CA GLY A 680 -11.98 10.51 -7.24
C GLY A 680 -10.80 10.46 -8.24
N LYS A 681 -9.84 9.56 -8.01
CA LYS A 681 -8.58 9.41 -8.78
C LYS A 681 -8.72 8.93 -10.25
N ARG A 682 -9.85 9.18 -10.94
CA ARG A 682 -10.04 8.89 -12.37
C ARG A 682 -10.69 10.11 -13.07
N PRO A 683 -9.98 10.84 -13.95
CA PRO A 683 -10.38 12.19 -14.36
C PRO A 683 -11.46 12.28 -15.47
N ASN A 684 -11.89 11.16 -16.07
CA ASN A 684 -12.65 11.18 -17.34
C ASN A 684 -14.19 11.28 -17.23
N ARG A 685 -14.76 11.92 -16.19
CA ARG A 685 -16.18 12.32 -16.17
C ARG A 685 -16.35 13.70 -15.52
N SER A 686 -17.19 14.55 -16.11
CA SER A 686 -17.30 15.98 -15.80
C SER A 686 -18.02 16.32 -14.48
N ASN A 687 -18.78 15.37 -13.91
CA ASN A 687 -19.68 15.64 -12.78
C ASN A 687 -18.92 15.81 -11.45
N THR A 688 -19.10 16.95 -10.79
CA THR A 688 -18.90 17.11 -9.35
C THR A 688 -20.11 16.54 -8.60
N GLU A 689 -19.87 15.73 -7.57
CA GLU A 689 -20.94 15.19 -6.72
C GLU A 689 -21.26 16.21 -5.61
N THR A 690 -22.54 16.50 -5.39
CA THR A 690 -23.01 17.48 -4.41
C THR A 690 -24.06 16.89 -3.48
N LYS A 691 -24.08 17.33 -2.22
CA LYS A 691 -25.04 16.89 -1.20
C LYS A 691 -25.65 18.08 -0.46
N SER A 692 -26.98 18.16 -0.41
CA SER A 692 -27.67 19.11 0.46
C SER A 692 -27.64 18.60 1.90
N MET A 693 -27.09 19.41 2.80
CA MET A 693 -26.91 19.13 4.22
C MET A 693 -27.69 20.14 5.04
N LEU A 694 -28.38 19.66 6.09
CA LEU A 694 -28.90 20.50 7.16
C LEU A 694 -27.85 20.60 8.26
N LEU A 695 -27.42 21.82 8.57
CA LEU A 695 -26.64 22.16 9.76
C LEU A 695 -27.60 22.65 10.84
N THR A 696 -27.43 22.15 12.06
CA THR A 696 -28.23 22.50 13.24
C THR A 696 -27.32 22.53 14.48
N GLY A 697 -27.12 23.70 15.10
CA GLY A 697 -26.10 23.87 16.14
C GLY A 697 -26.28 25.09 17.04
N HIS A 698 -25.39 25.23 18.03
CA HIS A 698 -25.37 26.32 19.01
C HIS A 698 -23.96 26.88 19.20
N PHE A 699 -23.86 28.10 19.71
CA PHE A 699 -22.59 28.67 20.19
C PHE A 699 -22.30 28.23 21.63
N PHE A 700 -21.04 27.85 21.88
CA PHE A 700 -20.47 27.54 23.18
C PHE A 700 -19.28 28.46 23.45
N PHE A 701 -19.24 29.02 24.66
CA PHE A 701 -18.14 29.86 25.12
C PHE A 701 -17.27 29.02 26.05
N ILE A 702 -15.97 28.96 25.77
CA ILE A 702 -15.00 28.20 26.58
C ILE A 702 -14.14 29.22 27.33
N ASP A 703 -14.22 29.20 28.65
CA ASP A 703 -13.32 29.99 29.50
C ASP A 703 -12.00 29.25 29.66
N ASN A 704 -10.95 29.80 29.04
CA ASN A 704 -9.55 29.47 29.27
C ASN A 704 -8.78 30.78 29.49
N ASP A 705 -7.70 30.72 30.27
CA ASP A 705 -7.02 31.90 30.88
C ASP A 705 -6.45 32.95 29.89
N GLU A 706 -6.45 32.70 28.57
CA GLU A 706 -5.91 33.62 27.55
C GLU A 706 -6.91 34.07 26.47
N SER A 707 -8.09 33.44 26.30
CA SER A 707 -9.14 33.95 25.38
C SER A 707 -10.52 33.32 25.61
N LYS A 708 -11.58 34.08 25.29
CA LYS A 708 -12.99 33.63 25.29
C LYS A 708 -13.55 33.54 23.85
N GLU A 709 -12.96 32.69 22.99
CA GLU A 709 -13.44 32.52 21.62
C GLU A 709 -14.73 31.67 21.58
N PRO A 710 -15.84 32.15 20.96
CA PRO A 710 -17.07 31.38 20.84
C PRO A 710 -16.99 30.37 19.69
N LEU A 711 -17.26 29.10 19.99
CA LEU A 711 -17.26 27.99 19.03
C LEU A 711 -18.69 27.57 18.68
N PHE A 712 -18.97 27.41 17.39
CA PHE A 712 -20.24 26.89 16.90
C PHE A 712 -20.15 25.37 16.72
N VAL A 713 -20.94 24.64 17.51
CA VAL A 713 -21.01 23.16 17.48
C VAL A 713 -22.33 22.77 16.82
N ALA A 714 -22.25 22.06 15.69
CA ALA A 714 -23.42 21.71 14.87
C ALA A 714 -23.44 20.24 14.45
N ARG A 715 -24.67 19.71 14.32
CA ARG A 715 -24.95 18.44 13.65
C ARG A 715 -25.21 18.68 12.16
N CYS A 716 -24.58 17.89 11.30
CA CYS A 716 -24.73 17.87 9.85
C CYS A 716 -25.49 16.61 9.41
N GLU A 717 -26.73 16.77 8.96
CA GLU A 717 -27.59 15.67 8.50
C GLU A 717 -27.81 15.76 6.98
N GLN A 718 -27.67 14.66 6.24
CA GLN A 718 -27.92 14.70 4.79
C GLN A 718 -29.43 14.79 4.54
N ILE A 719 -29.86 15.84 3.83
CA ILE A 719 -31.22 15.94 3.32
C ILE A 719 -31.37 14.93 2.18
N LEU A 720 -32.36 14.03 2.31
CA LEU A 720 -32.59 12.95 1.35
C LEU A 720 -33.12 13.50 0.01
N SER A 721 -32.22 13.73 -0.95
CA SER A 721 -32.58 13.78 -2.36
C SER A 721 -33.09 12.40 -2.82
N SER A 722 -34.08 12.38 -3.70
CA SER A 722 -34.88 11.18 -4.02
C SER A 722 -34.20 10.20 -5.00
N THR A 723 -32.96 9.80 -4.69
CA THR A 723 -32.16 8.84 -5.47
C THR A 723 -31.61 7.68 -4.63
N PRO A 724 -32.37 6.59 -4.44
CA PRO A 724 -31.83 5.32 -3.97
C PRO A 724 -30.86 4.73 -5.00
N ASN A 725 -29.81 4.05 -4.54
CA ASN A 725 -28.79 3.47 -5.41
C ASN A 725 -29.37 2.33 -6.29
N ILE A 726 -29.17 2.42 -7.60
CA ILE A 726 -29.12 1.27 -8.52
C ILE A 726 -27.82 1.41 -9.32
N PRO A 727 -26.99 0.36 -9.50
CA PRO A 727 -25.83 0.41 -10.38
C PRO A 727 -26.29 0.41 -11.85
N THR A 728 -26.61 1.58 -12.38
CA THR A 728 -27.10 1.73 -13.76
C THR A 728 -25.94 1.78 -14.76
N ASN A 729 -25.77 0.68 -15.50
CA ASN A 729 -25.10 0.73 -16.79
C ASN A 729 -25.90 1.66 -17.74
N SER A 730 -25.18 2.59 -18.38
CA SER A 730 -25.55 3.30 -19.61
C SER A 730 -27.04 3.63 -19.85
N MET A 731 -27.46 4.86 -19.49
CA MET A 731 -28.44 5.66 -20.25
C MET A 731 -28.22 7.16 -19.96
N GLY A 732 -28.77 8.03 -20.81
CA GLY A 732 -28.42 9.45 -20.91
C GLY A 732 -28.90 10.36 -19.77
N SER A 733 -28.48 11.62 -19.85
CA SER A 733 -28.71 12.66 -18.84
C SER A 733 -30.18 13.01 -18.59
N THR A 734 -30.58 13.00 -17.33
CA THR A 734 -31.71 13.80 -16.82
C THR A 734 -31.27 14.57 -15.58
N SER A 735 -31.24 15.90 -15.66
CA SER A 735 -31.03 16.77 -14.51
C SER A 735 -32.20 16.63 -13.53
N THR A 736 -31.90 16.34 -12.27
CA THR A 736 -32.92 16.22 -11.21
C THR A 736 -33.30 17.61 -10.69
N THR A 737 -34.00 18.39 -11.51
CA THR A 737 -34.41 19.75 -11.15
C THR A 737 -35.33 19.73 -9.94
N THR A 738 -34.79 20.14 -8.80
CA THR A 738 -35.53 20.25 -7.54
C THR A 738 -36.18 21.62 -7.49
N LEU A 739 -37.52 21.66 -7.43
CA LEU A 739 -38.29 22.89 -7.37
C LEU A 739 -38.41 23.40 -5.93
N ARG A 740 -38.16 24.70 -5.72
CA ARG A 740 -38.67 25.42 -4.56
C ARG A 740 -39.81 26.35 -5.02
N PHE A 741 -40.86 26.39 -4.21
CA PHE A 741 -41.94 27.37 -4.29
C PHE A 741 -42.00 28.11 -2.96
N VAL A 742 -42.17 29.43 -3.01
CA VAL A 742 -42.55 30.25 -1.85
C VAL A 742 -44.04 30.55 -1.96
N LEU A 743 -44.82 30.31 -0.90
CA LEU A 743 -46.25 30.61 -0.87
C LEU A 743 -46.54 31.84 0.00
N THR A 744 -47.50 32.64 -0.46
CA THR A 744 -48.15 33.67 0.37
C THR A 744 -49.09 33.04 1.40
N ASP A 745 -49.56 33.85 2.35
CA ASP A 745 -50.69 33.54 3.22
C ASP A 745 -51.96 33.16 2.43
N GLN A 746 -52.17 33.78 1.27
CA GLN A 746 -53.27 33.48 0.33
C GLN A 746 -53.00 32.26 -0.58
N LEU A 747 -51.94 31.50 -0.31
CA LEU A 747 -51.53 30.31 -1.06
C LEU A 747 -51.34 30.57 -2.57
N SER A 748 -50.95 31.79 -2.94
CA SER A 748 -50.40 32.11 -4.25
C SER A 748 -48.90 31.82 -4.33
N ILE A 749 -48.45 31.41 -5.51
CA ILE A 749 -47.04 31.12 -5.78
C ILE A 749 -46.31 32.46 -5.94
N ASN A 750 -45.54 32.85 -4.92
CA ASN A 750 -44.82 34.12 -4.89
C ASN A 750 -43.48 34.03 -5.66
N GLU A 751 -42.76 32.91 -5.49
CA GLU A 751 -41.45 32.71 -6.12
C GLU A 751 -41.27 31.25 -6.56
N ILE A 752 -40.54 31.04 -7.67
CA ILE A 752 -40.16 29.73 -8.22
C ILE A 752 -38.64 29.73 -8.46
N SER A 753 -37.94 28.72 -7.96
CA SER A 753 -36.48 28.58 -8.13
C SER A 753 -36.04 28.59 -9.60
N SER A 754 -35.02 29.39 -9.93
CA SER A 754 -34.61 29.82 -11.28
C SER A 754 -34.20 28.75 -12.31
N ASN A 755 -34.21 27.46 -11.98
CA ASN A 755 -33.72 26.36 -12.83
C ASN A 755 -34.83 25.59 -13.60
N THR A 756 -36.03 26.15 -13.76
CA THR A 756 -37.10 25.58 -14.59
C THR A 756 -37.60 26.55 -15.66
N GLU A 757 -37.39 26.23 -16.93
CA GLU A 757 -37.94 27.01 -18.06
C GLU A 757 -39.43 26.71 -18.32
N PHE A 758 -39.89 25.48 -18.03
CA PHE A 758 -41.29 25.07 -18.23
C PHE A 758 -41.76 24.08 -17.14
N LEU A 759 -42.94 24.35 -16.55
CA LEU A 759 -43.62 23.48 -15.59
C LEU A 759 -44.99 23.07 -16.13
N LEU A 760 -45.27 21.77 -16.24
CA LEU A 760 -46.52 21.18 -16.79
C LEU A 760 -46.91 21.62 -18.23
N GLY A 761 -46.13 22.49 -18.88
CA GLY A 761 -46.42 23.09 -20.18
C GLY A 761 -46.52 24.62 -20.17
N TYR A 762 -46.52 25.22 -18.98
CA TYR A 762 -46.53 26.66 -18.70
C TYR A 762 -45.12 27.17 -18.38
N LYS A 763 -44.88 28.48 -18.52
CA LYS A 763 -43.67 29.16 -18.05
C LYS A 763 -43.80 29.52 -16.56
N PRO A 764 -42.69 29.72 -15.80
CA PRO A 764 -42.76 30.20 -14.42
C PRO A 764 -43.58 31.49 -14.26
N ASN A 765 -43.41 32.42 -15.21
CA ASN A 765 -44.10 33.71 -15.28
C ASN A 765 -45.63 33.59 -15.44
N GLU A 766 -46.14 32.41 -15.83
CA GLU A 766 -47.58 32.12 -16.02
C GLU A 766 -48.18 31.45 -14.76
N LEU A 767 -47.34 31.14 -13.76
CA LEU A 767 -47.71 30.45 -12.52
C LEU A 767 -47.45 31.29 -11.26
N ILE A 768 -46.51 32.24 -11.32
CA ILE A 768 -46.36 33.28 -10.29
C ILE A 768 -47.68 34.07 -10.17
N ASP A 769 -48.01 34.47 -8.94
CA ASP A 769 -49.28 35.06 -8.49
C ASP A 769 -50.54 34.19 -8.72
N GLN A 770 -50.45 33.01 -9.33
CA GLN A 770 -51.55 32.06 -9.35
C GLN A 770 -51.69 31.36 -8.00
N SER A 771 -52.93 31.29 -7.50
CA SER A 771 -53.27 30.46 -6.34
C SER A 771 -53.24 28.98 -6.68
N ILE A 772 -52.65 28.17 -5.79
CA ILE A 772 -52.67 26.70 -5.92
C ILE A 772 -54.09 26.13 -5.93
N HIS A 773 -55.09 26.91 -5.49
CA HIS A 773 -56.53 26.58 -5.58
C HIS A 773 -57.02 26.27 -7.02
N ARG A 774 -56.28 26.70 -8.05
CA ARG A 774 -56.55 26.35 -9.47
C ARG A 774 -55.87 25.08 -9.97
N ILE A 775 -55.01 24.46 -9.15
CA ILE A 775 -54.05 23.42 -9.57
C ILE A 775 -54.31 22.07 -8.89
N LEU A 776 -54.85 22.06 -7.66
CA LEU A 776 -55.18 20.81 -6.94
C LEU A 776 -56.70 20.58 -6.84
N PRO A 777 -57.16 19.33 -6.65
CA PRO A 777 -58.58 18.98 -6.49
C PRO A 777 -59.26 19.65 -5.28
N ALA A 778 -60.59 19.78 -5.33
CA ALA A 778 -61.40 20.47 -4.33
C ALA A 778 -61.32 19.84 -2.92
N GLU A 779 -61.13 18.53 -2.86
CA GLU A 779 -61.08 17.72 -1.64
C GLU A 779 -59.77 17.94 -0.84
N CYS A 780 -58.80 18.67 -1.40
CA CYS A 780 -57.52 18.95 -0.74
C CYS A 780 -57.59 20.13 0.25
N TRP A 781 -58.61 20.99 0.16
CA TRP A 781 -58.54 22.34 0.73
C TRP A 781 -58.78 22.43 2.23
N ASP A 782 -59.76 21.72 2.77
CA ASP A 782 -60.10 21.80 4.21
C ASP A 782 -58.88 21.49 5.10
N ILE A 783 -58.08 20.51 4.68
CA ILE A 783 -56.87 20.04 5.35
C ILE A 783 -55.71 21.04 5.21
N ILE A 784 -55.51 21.61 4.03
CA ILE A 784 -54.49 22.63 3.80
C ILE A 784 -54.80 23.89 4.61
N GLU A 785 -56.06 24.32 4.65
CA GLU A 785 -56.48 25.53 5.36
C GLU A 785 -56.45 25.33 6.89
N GLN A 786 -56.81 24.14 7.38
CA GLN A 786 -56.62 23.76 8.79
C GLN A 786 -55.12 23.75 9.19
N THR A 787 -54.24 23.28 8.30
CA THR A 787 -52.78 23.32 8.53
C THR A 787 -52.24 24.75 8.51
N LYS A 788 -52.72 25.59 7.58
CA LYS A 788 -52.40 27.02 7.48
C LYS A 788 -52.82 27.80 8.73
N GLN A 789 -54.02 27.57 9.27
CA GLN A 789 -54.44 28.21 10.53
C GLN A 789 -53.51 27.85 11.70
N ASN A 790 -53.08 26.58 11.80
CA ASN A 790 -52.11 26.18 12.82
C ASN A 790 -50.77 26.92 12.65
N CYS A 791 -50.24 27.04 11.43
CA CYS A 791 -48.96 27.68 11.15
C CYS A 791 -48.97 29.22 11.28
N LEU A 792 -50.07 29.89 10.94
CA LEU A 792 -50.20 31.36 11.00
C LEU A 792 -50.61 31.89 12.39
N SER A 793 -50.81 31.02 13.38
CA SER A 793 -51.18 31.41 14.75
C SER A 793 -50.03 32.05 15.57
N GLY A 794 -48.80 32.05 15.06
CA GLY A 794 -47.62 32.66 15.70
C GLY A 794 -47.40 34.12 15.29
N PRO A 795 -46.91 35.03 16.17
CA PRO A 795 -46.98 36.49 15.96
C PRO A 795 -46.23 37.10 14.76
N HIS A 796 -45.42 36.33 14.03
CA HIS A 796 -44.46 36.86 13.03
C HIS A 796 -44.41 36.09 11.69
N CYS A 797 -45.38 35.21 11.40
CA CYS A 797 -45.43 34.48 10.13
C CYS A 797 -46.24 35.22 9.05
N THR A 798 -45.57 35.81 8.06
CA THR A 798 -46.19 36.45 6.87
C THR A 798 -46.00 35.68 5.56
N SER A 799 -45.28 34.56 5.59
CA SER A 799 -45.13 33.62 4.47
C SER A 799 -44.86 32.22 5.01
N MET A 800 -45.09 31.19 4.19
CA MET A 800 -44.94 29.78 4.58
C MET A 800 -44.24 28.99 3.47
N SER A 801 -43.26 28.15 3.81
CA SER A 801 -42.63 27.28 2.81
C SER A 801 -43.44 26.00 2.62
N VAL A 802 -43.37 25.43 1.42
CA VAL A 802 -43.99 24.12 1.14
C VAL A 802 -43.42 23.00 2.02
N LEU A 803 -42.22 23.16 2.60
CA LEU A 803 -41.61 22.14 3.45
C LEU A 803 -42.21 22.10 4.86
N ASP A 804 -42.71 23.24 5.36
CA ASP A 804 -43.33 23.34 6.69
C ASP A 804 -44.69 22.61 6.73
N LEU A 805 -45.47 22.78 5.65
CA LEU A 805 -46.73 22.08 5.37
C LEU A 805 -46.62 20.54 5.43
N PHE A 806 -45.45 19.95 5.20
CA PHE A 806 -45.24 18.49 5.10
C PHE A 806 -44.40 17.88 6.23
N THR A 807 -44.03 18.64 7.27
CA THR A 807 -43.10 18.16 8.31
C THR A 807 -43.61 18.23 9.75
N HIS A 808 -44.74 18.90 10.02
CA HIS A 808 -45.18 19.12 11.40
C HIS A 808 -46.10 18.01 11.96
N LYS A 809 -45.50 17.11 12.77
CA LYS A 809 -46.13 16.10 13.65
C LYS A 809 -47.13 15.11 13.01
N GLY A 810 -46.64 13.89 12.75
CA GLY A 810 -47.47 12.68 12.78
C GLY A 810 -47.73 12.06 11.42
N ASP A 811 -48.81 12.48 10.76
CA ASP A 811 -49.34 11.82 9.57
C ASP A 811 -48.95 12.49 8.26
N ARG A 812 -48.44 11.69 7.31
CA ARG A 812 -48.21 12.13 5.93
C ARG A 812 -49.50 12.02 5.13
N LEU A 813 -50.16 13.15 4.96
CA LEU A 813 -51.35 13.30 4.12
C LEU A 813 -51.12 12.76 2.71
N THR A 814 -51.72 11.60 2.43
CA THR A 814 -51.50 10.84 1.19
C THR A 814 -52.64 11.11 0.22
N PHE A 815 -52.52 12.18 -0.56
CA PHE A 815 -53.50 12.53 -1.59
C PHE A 815 -53.21 11.84 -2.93
N LEU A 816 -54.07 10.88 -3.31
CA LEU A 816 -54.14 10.35 -4.67
C LEU A 816 -55.00 11.26 -5.55
N CYS A 817 -54.43 12.38 -5.98
CA CYS A 817 -55.10 13.33 -6.88
C CYS A 817 -55.34 12.72 -8.27
N ASN A 818 -56.55 12.20 -8.50
CA ASN A 818 -57.08 12.04 -9.86
C ASN A 818 -57.34 13.43 -10.45
N MET A 819 -56.32 14.00 -11.11
CA MET A 819 -56.43 15.26 -11.85
C MET A 819 -57.50 15.12 -12.94
N HIS A 820 -58.70 15.63 -12.67
CA HIS A 820 -59.78 15.65 -13.65
C HIS A 820 -59.36 16.56 -14.81
N MET A 821 -59.39 16.06 -16.05
CA MET A 821 -58.85 16.79 -17.19
C MET A 821 -59.75 17.97 -17.58
N LEU A 822 -59.50 19.13 -16.98
CA LEU A 822 -60.14 20.37 -17.39
C LEU A 822 -59.60 20.84 -18.75
N ILE A 823 -60.56 20.98 -19.67
CA ILE A 823 -60.48 21.67 -20.97
C ILE A 823 -59.79 20.88 -22.09
N GLU A 824 -60.61 20.52 -23.07
CA GLU A 824 -60.24 19.88 -24.33
C GLU A 824 -59.41 20.82 -25.22
N GLY A 825 -58.58 20.25 -26.12
CA GLY A 825 -58.00 20.98 -27.25
C GLY A 825 -56.48 20.89 -27.43
N ARG A 826 -55.69 20.54 -26.40
CA ARG A 826 -54.22 20.43 -26.52
C ARG A 826 -53.64 19.16 -25.90
N ARG A 827 -53.65 18.05 -26.66
CA ARG A 827 -52.98 16.80 -26.29
C ARG A 827 -51.45 16.98 -26.18
N LYS A 828 -50.92 17.10 -24.96
CA LYS A 828 -49.48 16.92 -24.65
C LYS A 828 -49.33 15.89 -23.52
N ARG A 829 -48.36 14.98 -23.65
CA ARG A 829 -48.12 13.91 -22.66
C ARG A 829 -47.39 14.46 -21.42
N ILE A 830 -47.97 14.25 -20.24
CA ILE A 830 -47.26 14.41 -18.96
C ILE A 830 -46.16 13.33 -18.88
N LYS A 831 -44.95 13.70 -18.45
CA LYS A 831 -43.84 12.73 -18.27
C LYS A 831 -44.07 11.91 -17.00
N LEU A 832 -43.99 10.58 -17.14
CA LEU A 832 -44.29 9.61 -16.06
C LEU A 832 -43.51 9.85 -14.76
N GLY A 833 -42.31 10.43 -14.85
CA GLY A 833 -41.48 10.78 -13.69
C GLY A 833 -42.09 11.81 -12.74
N PHE A 834 -43.04 12.64 -13.19
CA PHE A 834 -43.75 13.58 -12.32
C PHE A 834 -44.84 12.88 -11.48
N LEU A 835 -45.66 12.02 -12.12
CA LEU A 835 -46.59 11.11 -11.42
C LEU A 835 -45.86 10.24 -10.38
N ALA A 836 -44.65 9.77 -10.71
CA ALA A 836 -43.84 8.97 -9.80
C ALA A 836 -43.34 9.73 -8.55
N GLN A 837 -43.41 11.06 -8.50
CA GLN A 837 -43.07 11.88 -7.32
C GLN A 837 -44.26 12.12 -6.39
N LEU A 838 -45.50 11.83 -6.83
CA LEU A 838 -46.75 12.07 -6.08
C LEU A 838 -47.34 10.80 -5.44
N ILE A 839 -46.65 9.66 -5.52
CA ILE A 839 -47.10 8.37 -4.97
C ILE A 839 -46.05 7.83 -3.99
N ASP A 840 -46.51 7.36 -2.83
CA ASP A 840 -45.65 6.90 -1.73
C ASP A 840 -44.68 5.76 -2.14
N PRO A 841 -43.41 5.77 -1.67
CA PRO A 841 -42.42 4.75 -2.00
C PRO A 841 -42.79 3.29 -1.66
N LEU A 842 -43.59 3.01 -0.61
CA LEU A 842 -44.00 1.63 -0.30
C LEU A 842 -44.98 1.10 -1.34
N MET A 843 -45.97 1.90 -1.74
CA MET A 843 -46.97 1.49 -2.75
C MET A 843 -46.35 1.26 -4.13
N ARG A 844 -45.20 1.89 -4.41
CA ARG A 844 -44.40 1.60 -5.62
C ARG A 844 -44.01 0.12 -5.72
N TYR A 845 -43.85 -0.60 -4.60
CA TYR A 845 -43.58 -2.05 -4.61
C TYR A 845 -44.78 -2.88 -5.09
N GLN A 846 -46.03 -2.44 -4.86
CA GLN A 846 -47.22 -3.15 -5.37
C GLN A 846 -47.36 -2.98 -6.89
N CYS A 847 -47.13 -1.78 -7.42
CA CYS A 847 -47.09 -1.56 -8.87
C CYS A 847 -45.93 -2.32 -9.53
N LEU A 848 -44.74 -2.33 -8.92
CA LEU A 848 -43.61 -3.14 -9.38
C LEU A 848 -43.90 -4.65 -9.26
N SER A 849 -44.65 -5.10 -8.26
CA SER A 849 -45.10 -6.49 -8.13
C SER A 849 -46.10 -6.88 -9.23
N TYR A 850 -47.00 -5.99 -9.63
CA TYR A 850 -47.90 -6.21 -10.77
C TYR A 850 -47.14 -6.32 -12.11
N VAL A 851 -46.18 -5.41 -12.35
CA VAL A 851 -45.30 -5.47 -13.53
C VAL A 851 -44.35 -6.67 -13.48
N ASN A 852 -43.87 -7.06 -12.30
CA ASN A 852 -43.06 -8.27 -12.14
C ASN A 852 -43.89 -9.54 -12.25
N LYS A 853 -45.18 -9.56 -11.92
CA LYS A 853 -46.09 -10.67 -12.28
C LYS A 853 -46.18 -10.82 -13.79
N GLN A 854 -46.42 -9.74 -14.54
CA GLN A 854 -46.39 -9.74 -16.01
C GLN A 854 -45.04 -10.27 -16.57
N ASN A 855 -43.91 -9.85 -15.98
CA ASN A 855 -42.58 -10.33 -16.38
C ASN A 855 -42.26 -11.76 -15.92
N VAL A 856 -42.87 -12.25 -14.83
CA VAL A 856 -42.75 -13.64 -14.36
C VAL A 856 -43.60 -14.57 -15.22
N GLU A 857 -44.80 -14.18 -15.65
CA GLU A 857 -45.54 -14.96 -16.65
C GLU A 857 -44.79 -15.02 -17.99
N ARG A 858 -44.15 -13.92 -18.42
CA ARG A 858 -43.23 -13.93 -19.58
C ARG A 858 -42.00 -14.82 -19.38
N ARG A 859 -41.43 -14.87 -18.17
CA ARG A 859 -40.33 -15.80 -17.84
C ARG A 859 -40.79 -17.26 -17.72
N LYS A 860 -42.02 -17.54 -17.29
CA LYS A 860 -42.61 -18.88 -17.35
C LYS A 860 -42.74 -19.36 -18.80
N ALA A 861 -43.19 -18.50 -19.72
CA ALA A 861 -43.21 -18.84 -21.14
C ALA A 861 -41.81 -19.19 -21.68
N PHE A 862 -40.79 -18.41 -21.29
CA PHE A 862 -39.39 -18.69 -21.64
C PHE A 862 -38.88 -20.02 -21.06
N VAL A 863 -39.17 -20.31 -19.79
CA VAL A 863 -38.81 -21.59 -19.13
C VAL A 863 -39.62 -22.78 -19.65
N GLN A 864 -40.86 -22.57 -20.14
CA GLN A 864 -41.60 -23.60 -20.88
C GLN A 864 -40.93 -23.91 -22.23
N GLN A 865 -40.29 -22.93 -22.86
CA GLN A 865 -39.52 -23.11 -24.10
C GLN A 865 -38.26 -23.96 -23.85
N GLU A 866 -37.49 -23.68 -22.78
CA GLU A 866 -36.37 -24.53 -22.35
C GLU A 866 -36.84 -25.94 -21.91
N SER A 867 -37.98 -26.03 -21.23
CA SER A 867 -38.60 -27.30 -20.81
C SER A 867 -39.01 -28.18 -22.02
N MET A 868 -39.49 -27.58 -23.11
CA MET A 868 -39.76 -28.31 -24.36
C MET A 868 -38.47 -28.86 -25.00
N CYS A 869 -37.37 -28.10 -24.97
CA CYS A 869 -36.06 -28.60 -25.43
C CYS A 869 -35.57 -29.79 -24.59
N MET A 870 -35.68 -29.72 -23.25
CA MET A 870 -35.33 -30.85 -22.37
C MET A 870 -36.26 -32.06 -22.53
N SER A 871 -37.55 -31.84 -22.78
CA SER A 871 -38.52 -32.93 -22.98
C SER A 871 -38.23 -33.78 -24.22
N ASN A 872 -37.80 -33.15 -25.32
CA ASN A 872 -37.44 -33.84 -26.56
C ASN A 872 -36.13 -34.65 -26.46
N ILE A 873 -35.28 -34.37 -25.47
CA ILE A 873 -34.07 -35.17 -25.20
C ILE A 873 -34.39 -36.44 -24.40
N ILE A 874 -35.44 -36.41 -23.57
CA ILE A 874 -35.83 -37.53 -22.69
C ILE A 874 -36.74 -38.55 -23.42
N LEU A 875 -37.54 -38.11 -24.40
CA LEU A 875 -38.53 -38.96 -25.08
C LEU A 875 -37.96 -40.06 -26.00
N ASN A 876 -36.66 -40.05 -26.33
CA ASN A 876 -36.06 -41.01 -27.26
C ASN A 876 -35.53 -42.31 -26.60
N ASN A 877 -35.67 -42.52 -25.28
CA ASN A 877 -35.03 -43.66 -24.58
C ASN A 877 -35.86 -44.30 -23.45
N SER A 878 -37.15 -44.59 -23.70
CA SER A 878 -37.86 -45.64 -22.94
C SER A 878 -39.13 -46.14 -23.63
N THR A 879 -39.08 -47.35 -24.20
CA THR A 879 -40.27 -48.18 -24.45
C THR A 879 -40.47 -49.17 -23.30
N THR A 880 -41.72 -49.40 -22.89
CA THR A 880 -42.17 -50.38 -21.87
C THR A 880 -41.69 -50.14 -20.42
N THR A 881 -42.47 -50.38 -19.34
CA THR A 881 -43.86 -50.88 -19.22
C THR A 881 -44.55 -50.32 -17.95
N ASN A 882 -45.88 -50.40 -17.89
CA ASN A 882 -46.70 -49.90 -16.76
C ASN A 882 -46.68 -50.80 -15.51
N VAL A 883 -46.69 -50.20 -14.31
CA VAL A 883 -47.48 -50.63 -13.13
C VAL A 883 -47.96 -49.36 -12.39
N SER A 884 -49.06 -49.44 -11.64
CA SER A 884 -49.84 -48.30 -11.14
C SER A 884 -50.06 -48.28 -9.61
N MET A 885 -50.60 -47.15 -9.13
CA MET A 885 -51.41 -46.92 -7.90
C MET A 885 -50.81 -46.20 -6.68
N SER A 886 -51.41 -45.03 -6.42
CA SER A 886 -51.95 -44.54 -5.14
C SER A 886 -51.00 -43.96 -4.06
N PRO A 887 -51.35 -42.83 -3.41
CA PRO A 887 -50.51 -42.16 -2.42
C PRO A 887 -50.93 -42.38 -0.96
N ASN A 888 -49.96 -42.41 -0.04
CA ASN A 888 -49.87 -41.50 1.13
C ASN A 888 -48.59 -41.74 1.95
N ASP A 889 -48.36 -40.83 2.91
CA ASP A 889 -47.44 -40.91 4.06
C ASP A 889 -45.90 -40.82 3.87
N GLN A 890 -45.45 -39.56 3.96
CA GLN A 890 -44.47 -39.06 4.96
C GLN A 890 -43.02 -39.59 5.02
N CYS A 891 -42.10 -38.66 4.70
CA CYS A 891 -40.82 -38.38 5.40
C CYS A 891 -39.95 -39.54 5.92
N LEU A 892 -38.85 -39.85 5.21
CA LEU A 892 -37.69 -40.56 5.78
C LEU A 892 -36.34 -39.88 5.45
N SER A 893 -35.31 -40.26 6.21
CA SER A 893 -34.08 -39.48 6.43
C SER A 893 -32.90 -39.83 5.52
N MET A 894 -31.89 -38.95 5.48
CA MET A 894 -30.69 -39.01 4.62
C MET A 894 -29.72 -40.20 4.82
N ASN A 895 -30.02 -41.19 5.68
CA ASN A 895 -29.07 -42.24 6.05
C ASN A 895 -28.89 -43.35 5.01
N ASP A 896 -29.89 -43.66 4.17
CA ASP A 896 -29.84 -44.83 3.28
C ASP A 896 -28.91 -44.68 2.06
N ILE A 897 -28.51 -43.45 1.72
CA ILE A 897 -27.51 -43.18 0.66
C ILE A 897 -26.12 -43.76 1.04
N SER A 898 -25.86 -43.99 2.33
CA SER A 898 -24.56 -44.47 2.83
C SER A 898 -24.23 -45.93 2.46
N LYS A 899 -25.22 -46.75 2.07
CA LYS A 899 -25.07 -48.21 2.00
C LYS A 899 -24.77 -48.79 0.62
N TYR A 900 -24.85 -48.00 -0.46
CA TYR A 900 -24.71 -48.50 -1.84
C TYR A 900 -23.37 -48.18 -2.53
N LYS A 901 -22.39 -47.58 -1.83
CA LYS A 901 -21.07 -47.18 -2.39
C LYS A 901 -19.86 -47.83 -1.71
N ARG A 902 -19.96 -49.09 -1.26
CA ARG A 902 -18.80 -49.88 -0.76
C ARG A 902 -18.86 -51.38 -1.13
N GLN A 903 -18.78 -51.73 -2.42
CA GLN A 903 -18.46 -53.12 -2.80
C GLN A 903 -17.89 -53.32 -4.22
N ARG A 904 -16.71 -52.77 -4.53
CA ARG A 904 -15.66 -53.49 -5.28
C ARG A 904 -14.32 -52.75 -5.21
N ILE A 905 -13.25 -53.49 -4.93
CA ILE A 905 -11.84 -53.08 -4.95
C ILE A 905 -11.06 -54.22 -5.62
N ASN A 906 -10.09 -53.85 -6.46
CA ASN A 906 -8.96 -54.62 -7.04
C ASN A 906 -9.18 -56.03 -7.61
N TYR A 907 -8.91 -56.15 -8.91
CA TYR A 907 -8.40 -57.32 -9.67
C TYR A 907 -7.70 -56.71 -10.92
N GLU A 908 -6.49 -57.07 -11.35
CA GLU A 908 -5.40 -57.86 -10.73
C GLU A 908 -4.05 -57.45 -11.38
N ASN A 909 -2.97 -58.24 -11.30
CA ASN A 909 -1.61 -57.87 -11.79
C ASN A 909 -0.98 -58.90 -12.75
N THR A 910 -0.49 -58.42 -13.91
CA THR A 910 0.46 -59.01 -14.91
C THR A 910 0.74 -57.92 -15.95
N GLU A 911 1.91 -57.65 -16.52
CA GLU A 911 3.34 -58.03 -16.37
C GLU A 911 4.18 -56.73 -16.66
N LYS A 912 5.51 -56.55 -16.52
CA LYS A 912 6.72 -57.25 -17.02
C LYS A 912 6.84 -57.32 -18.57
N GLU A 913 8.02 -57.34 -19.19
CA GLU A 913 9.43 -57.35 -18.69
C GLU A 913 10.39 -56.60 -19.66
N ASN A 914 11.51 -56.07 -19.14
CA ASN A 914 12.72 -55.55 -19.87
C ASN A 914 12.52 -54.31 -20.80
N PHE A 915 13.48 -53.40 -21.04
CA PHE A 915 14.95 -53.38 -20.87
C PHE A 915 15.46 -52.11 -20.13
N SER A 916 16.80 -51.90 -20.05
CA SER A 916 17.44 -50.85 -19.25
C SER A 916 18.70 -50.21 -19.90
N PHE A 917 19.15 -49.08 -19.31
CA PHE A 917 20.40 -48.31 -19.52
C PHE A 917 20.45 -47.08 -20.48
N PHE A 918 20.46 -45.90 -19.84
CA PHE A 918 21.29 -44.69 -20.05
C PHE A 918 21.10 -43.65 -21.20
N ASP A 919 21.44 -42.41 -20.79
CA ASP A 919 21.69 -41.15 -21.51
C ASP A 919 20.55 -40.30 -22.12
N GLN A 920 20.83 -38.99 -22.23
CA GLN A 920 19.91 -37.87 -22.53
C GLN A 920 20.26 -37.20 -23.90
N PRO A 921 19.60 -36.12 -24.37
CA PRO A 921 18.38 -35.41 -23.89
C PRO A 921 17.33 -35.13 -25.00
N GLN A 922 16.29 -34.35 -24.64
CA GLN A 922 15.30 -33.67 -25.52
C GLN A 922 14.27 -34.55 -26.27
N TYR A 923 12.99 -34.20 -26.15
CA TYR A 923 12.16 -33.71 -27.27
C TYR A 923 10.83 -33.14 -26.75
N VAL A 924 10.25 -32.15 -27.44
CA VAL A 924 8.91 -31.61 -27.18
C VAL A 924 7.92 -32.23 -28.17
N ALA A 925 6.79 -32.75 -27.68
CA ALA A 925 5.72 -33.28 -28.51
C ALA A 925 4.58 -32.26 -28.67
N GLN A 926 4.49 -31.63 -29.84
CA GLN A 926 3.28 -30.94 -30.29
C GLN A 926 2.30 -31.96 -30.88
N VAL A 927 0.99 -31.71 -30.77
CA VAL A 927 -0.05 -32.48 -31.46
C VAL A 927 -0.73 -31.57 -32.50
N PRO A 928 -0.50 -31.78 -33.81
CA PRO A 928 -1.10 -30.97 -34.86
C PRO A 928 -2.52 -31.42 -35.20
N PHE A 929 -3.40 -30.48 -35.54
CA PHE A 929 -4.82 -30.75 -35.87
C PHE A 929 -5.16 -30.60 -37.38
N GLU A 930 -4.23 -30.07 -38.17
CA GLU A 930 -4.50 -29.53 -39.53
C GLU A 930 -4.45 -30.58 -40.65
N THR A 931 -3.76 -31.71 -40.46
CA THR A 931 -3.44 -32.66 -41.53
C THR A 931 -4.60 -33.54 -42.03
N ASN A 932 -5.77 -33.52 -41.39
CA ASN A 932 -6.90 -34.38 -41.76
C ASN A 932 -7.93 -33.74 -42.71
N PHE A 933 -7.97 -32.41 -42.86
CA PHE A 933 -9.00 -31.75 -43.67
C PHE A 933 -8.68 -31.81 -45.17
N ASN A 934 -7.51 -31.31 -45.57
CA ASN A 934 -7.08 -31.23 -46.97
C ASN A 934 -7.03 -32.60 -47.68
N ASN A 935 -6.60 -33.64 -46.96
CA ASN A 935 -6.47 -35.00 -47.51
C ASN A 935 -7.82 -35.64 -47.89
N LYS A 936 -8.93 -35.27 -47.25
CA LYS A 936 -10.27 -35.74 -47.68
C LYS A 936 -10.79 -34.97 -48.89
N PHE A 937 -10.68 -33.64 -48.88
CA PHE A 937 -11.22 -32.80 -49.96
C PHE A 937 -10.61 -33.16 -51.33
N LEU A 938 -9.28 -33.28 -51.39
CA LEU A 938 -8.53 -33.67 -52.60
C LEU A 938 -8.87 -35.08 -53.12
N SER A 939 -9.35 -35.99 -52.25
CA SER A 939 -9.74 -37.35 -52.65
C SER A 939 -11.09 -37.43 -53.36
N SER A 940 -11.88 -36.34 -53.36
CA SER A 940 -13.25 -36.31 -53.91
C SER A 940 -13.35 -36.08 -55.42
N GLY A 941 -12.25 -35.71 -56.09
CA GLY A 941 -12.20 -35.47 -57.54
C GLY A 941 -12.85 -34.16 -58.03
N LYS A 942 -13.50 -33.38 -57.17
CA LYS A 942 -13.89 -31.98 -57.48
C LYS A 942 -12.66 -31.08 -57.35
N GLN A 943 -12.21 -30.46 -58.44
CA GLN A 943 -10.94 -29.73 -58.46
C GLN A 943 -11.09 -28.21 -58.28
N GLU A 944 -12.28 -27.66 -58.54
CA GLU A 944 -12.66 -26.27 -58.22
C GLU A 944 -14.10 -26.27 -57.66
N VAL A 945 -14.42 -25.25 -56.86
CA VAL A 945 -15.77 -24.96 -56.34
C VAL A 945 -15.99 -23.47 -56.56
N GLY A 946 -16.93 -23.10 -57.43
CA GLY A 946 -17.02 -21.76 -58.00
C GLY A 946 -17.71 -20.74 -57.09
N HIS A 947 -18.63 -21.21 -56.24
CA HIS A 947 -19.38 -20.38 -55.30
C HIS A 947 -19.46 -21.02 -53.90
N ILE A 948 -19.56 -20.19 -52.87
CA ILE A 948 -19.55 -20.64 -51.47
C ILE A 948 -20.72 -21.58 -51.15
N ASP A 949 -21.85 -21.41 -51.84
CA ASP A 949 -23.05 -22.23 -51.70
C ASP A 949 -22.83 -23.68 -52.18
N GLU A 950 -21.97 -23.91 -53.16
CA GLU A 950 -21.61 -25.26 -53.61
C GLU A 950 -20.78 -26.01 -52.55
N LEU A 951 -19.96 -25.29 -51.78
CA LEU A 951 -19.21 -25.85 -50.65
C LEU A 951 -20.14 -26.24 -49.50
N PHE A 952 -21.11 -25.38 -49.16
CA PHE A 952 -22.12 -25.68 -48.14
C PHE A 952 -22.98 -26.89 -48.52
N ASN A 953 -23.48 -26.96 -49.76
CA ASN A 953 -24.26 -28.10 -50.24
C ASN A 953 -23.44 -29.43 -50.19
N TRP A 954 -22.15 -29.40 -50.53
CA TRP A 954 -21.30 -30.59 -50.42
C TRP A 954 -21.01 -31.01 -48.97
N LEU A 955 -20.85 -30.05 -48.06
CA LEU A 955 -20.68 -30.33 -46.63
C LEU A 955 -21.95 -30.95 -46.01
N ASP A 956 -23.14 -30.50 -46.43
CA ASP A 956 -24.40 -31.13 -46.02
C ASP A 956 -24.59 -32.53 -46.64
N GLU A 957 -24.14 -32.78 -47.88
CA GLU A 957 -24.13 -34.14 -48.44
C GLU A 957 -23.23 -35.10 -47.64
N GLU A 958 -22.04 -34.68 -47.20
CA GLU A 958 -21.16 -35.53 -46.39
C GLU A 958 -21.66 -35.70 -44.94
N ASN A 959 -22.20 -34.64 -44.33
CA ASN A 959 -22.83 -34.72 -43.00
C ASN A 959 -24.01 -35.70 -42.98
N ASN A 960 -24.77 -35.82 -44.06
CA ASN A 960 -25.86 -36.79 -44.18
C ASN A 960 -25.40 -38.23 -44.45
N LYS A 961 -24.16 -38.45 -44.91
CA LYS A 961 -23.59 -39.80 -45.11
C LYS A 961 -22.89 -40.35 -43.85
N SER A 962 -22.26 -39.47 -43.05
CA SER A 962 -21.56 -39.90 -41.84
C SER A 962 -22.49 -39.84 -40.62
N ASN A 963 -22.82 -40.99 -40.04
CA ASN A 963 -23.83 -41.11 -38.98
C ASN A 963 -23.39 -40.60 -37.58
N ASN A 964 -22.40 -39.69 -37.54
CA ASN A 964 -21.80 -39.10 -36.35
C ASN A 964 -21.93 -37.57 -36.40
N ARG A 965 -22.90 -37.00 -35.68
CA ARG A 965 -23.10 -35.54 -35.62
C ARG A 965 -21.96 -34.84 -34.85
N PHE A 966 -21.11 -34.10 -35.56
CA PHE A 966 -20.41 -32.97 -34.98
C PHE A 966 -21.37 -31.77 -34.89
N SER A 967 -21.43 -31.09 -33.74
CA SER A 967 -22.31 -29.94 -33.53
C SER A 967 -21.52 -28.66 -33.29
N VAL A 968 -21.22 -27.94 -34.37
CA VAL A 968 -20.72 -26.55 -34.35
C VAL A 968 -21.53 -25.78 -35.39
N PHE A 969 -21.81 -24.49 -35.14
CA PHE A 969 -22.69 -23.60 -35.91
C PHE A 969 -24.18 -23.98 -35.94
N ASN A 970 -24.98 -23.26 -35.15
CA ASN A 970 -26.39 -23.03 -35.45
C ASN A 970 -26.90 -21.75 -34.75
N THR A 971 -26.15 -20.65 -34.87
CA THR A 971 -26.44 -19.36 -34.18
C THR A 971 -25.84 -18.15 -34.92
N VAL A 972 -26.12 -18.04 -36.22
CA VAL A 972 -25.71 -16.87 -37.05
C VAL A 972 -26.90 -16.29 -37.82
N ASN A 973 -27.73 -17.13 -38.45
CA ASN A 973 -28.87 -16.68 -39.26
C ASN A 973 -29.94 -15.90 -38.46
N ASP A 974 -30.13 -16.20 -37.17
CA ASP A 974 -31.10 -15.49 -36.31
C ASP A 974 -30.71 -14.03 -36.00
N VAL A 975 -29.47 -13.62 -36.30
CA VAL A 975 -28.94 -12.28 -35.95
C VAL A 975 -29.04 -11.29 -37.12
N PHE A 976 -29.06 -11.78 -38.37
CA PHE A 976 -29.02 -10.94 -39.58
C PHE A 976 -30.29 -11.11 -40.43
N ASN A 977 -31.36 -10.47 -39.97
CA ASN A 977 -32.64 -10.39 -40.68
C ASN A 977 -32.53 -9.39 -41.86
N MET A 978 -31.96 -9.84 -42.98
CA MET A 978 -31.43 -9.02 -44.09
C MET A 978 -32.44 -8.62 -45.19
N ASP A 979 -33.75 -8.78 -44.95
CA ASP A 979 -34.78 -8.65 -46.00
C ASP A 979 -35.11 -7.20 -46.47
N ASN A 980 -34.46 -6.14 -45.97
CA ASN A 980 -34.87 -4.74 -46.25
C ASN A 980 -33.74 -3.68 -46.26
N ILE A 981 -32.76 -3.78 -47.16
CA ILE A 981 -31.96 -2.62 -47.65
C ILE A 981 -31.77 -2.74 -49.18
N PRO A 982 -31.96 -1.68 -50.00
CA PRO A 982 -31.80 -1.76 -51.46
C PRO A 982 -30.35 -1.73 -51.96
N ASP A 983 -30.14 -2.24 -53.18
CA ASP A 983 -28.88 -2.17 -53.93
C ASP A 983 -28.29 -0.76 -54.07
N PHE A 984 -26.97 -0.63 -53.89
CA PHE A 984 -26.16 0.38 -54.58
C PHE A 984 -24.68 -0.06 -54.75
N GLY A 985 -24.47 -1.00 -55.68
CA GLY A 985 -23.43 -0.98 -56.71
C GLY A 985 -21.93 -0.78 -56.38
N LEU A 986 -21.13 -1.72 -56.91
CA LEU A 986 -19.75 -1.54 -57.42
C LEU A 986 -18.62 -1.26 -56.40
N PHE A 987 -17.92 -2.32 -55.99
CA PHE A 987 -16.62 -2.68 -56.61
C PHE A 987 -16.12 -4.04 -56.07
N THR A 988 -15.76 -4.96 -56.97
CA THR A 988 -15.22 -6.29 -56.63
C THR A 988 -13.74 -6.43 -57.02
N PRO A 989 -12.83 -6.65 -56.05
CA PRO A 989 -11.50 -7.22 -56.30
C PRO A 989 -11.57 -8.74 -56.48
N THR A 990 -10.65 -9.32 -57.24
CA THR A 990 -10.59 -10.77 -57.53
C THR A 990 -9.66 -11.54 -56.57
N ILE A 991 -9.78 -12.87 -56.60
CA ILE A 991 -9.01 -13.82 -55.80
C ILE A 991 -7.50 -13.68 -56.07
N SER A 992 -6.74 -13.19 -55.08
CA SER A 992 -5.27 -13.24 -55.09
C SER A 992 -4.61 -13.13 -53.69
N GLU A 993 -5.29 -12.65 -52.65
CA GLU A 993 -4.68 -12.27 -51.37
C GLU A 993 -5.03 -13.15 -50.15
N ILE A 994 -5.53 -14.38 -50.35
CA ILE A 994 -5.70 -15.35 -49.24
C ILE A 994 -4.89 -16.62 -49.52
N ASN A 995 -3.63 -16.58 -49.14
CA ASN A 995 -2.78 -17.77 -49.03
C ASN A 995 -1.79 -17.63 -47.85
N PHE A 996 -2.29 -17.14 -46.71
CA PHE A 996 -1.61 -17.16 -45.42
C PHE A 996 -2.59 -16.89 -44.26
N PHE A 997 -3.19 -17.97 -43.72
CA PHE A 997 -3.47 -18.14 -42.29
C PHE A 997 -3.82 -19.61 -41.99
#